data_AF-A0AAR2KDY6-F1
#
_entry.id   AF-A0AAR2KDY6-F1
#
_cell.length_a   1.000
_cell.length_b   1.000
_cell.length_c   1.000
_cell.angle_alpha   90.00
_cell.angle_beta   90.00
_cell.angle_gamma   90.00
#
_symmetry.space_group_name_H-M   'P 1'
#
loop_
_entity.id
_entity.type
_entity.pdbx_description
1 polymer ?
#
loop_
_entity_poly.entity_id
_entity_poly.type
_entity_poly.pdbx_seq_one_letter_code
_entity_poly.pdbx_strand_id
1 'polypeptide(L)'
;LFSMGKISGAKVARLKASFNLLHGTLRSCQESELNLLQKAKRFRAELERQQQELEKAELFPEGQDTEVSRMRQQLLQFHNKLRESEDREYQMQYQLECLWEDKICLEKEYESQPKPVEQEKRYLTLKESCDEMRKEIAQRRQEIRSLTEDMEARHKQMQKEQRELLMSVLSLGLQAELAQLLSMPGQLGKEIERINRKKIDVEKRKAVLEEQLQELAELKKKTQARCRQLEEERRAVVRELEGHRAHLEAAQRESSLLLKEVEMTKEKETILLGQRGVLDINMNHTVVERMSLHENLARKVREKDRLLRALKKVQLQLKVAKDSVTHTQELYNKTKSQVSQECRISHKQQSVMNDEVQAVEQCVEQKQALIRESIRRREELHHLTTLTLIKADERNQKSRELLKAQVECFTITSAYHCCRNKTSYLQNGNFTLEGKNILYFKCKSMELFFQLYDVIKSERNKCVHLIQFASKQTAEMMETFKILENEIEILRTNAMYKDRLLQKSRLKHVHSHAIRDGLKNDISKMVWVLQEMRSKREEQRLNISKLTHMINSQEQELLHMRKSHEASVKSRNERGVQLLEREEEMCIFYEKVNVQESLIREGTLEIQALEEEIRSLRMLITEETRQIDVCKKQVPCKRALEEESTLLQIQLSECKDRLLFLEKSLEDQATEKRSRKLSGEDPSPVELIKKIEQLEERLAEREAQLLEKELVYEQVTRLSQNIRAKAENGKEDTLKLAKRVNEFQSRIKDYTKKLMAVVSELAMRQAQALCLQQELRERELQLDSCQRRLEQGLPPSDSIEQEWQRCLREQHRHQADAEEKAREEERNLLPNGVYTTAETRPNAYIPGEDPLPLPKPYGALAPFKPSEPGTNMRHIRKPQPKPIEI
;
A
#
# COMPACT_ATOMS: atom_id res chain seq x y z
N LEU A 1 -39.54 -7.70 -23.20
CA LEU A 1 -39.42 -8.61 -22.02
C LEU A 1 -40.78 -9.05 -21.48
N PHE A 2 -41.69 -8.13 -21.16
CA PHE A 2 -43.08 -8.45 -20.76
C PHE A 2 -43.88 -9.12 -21.90
N SER A 3 -43.83 -8.54 -23.11
CA SER A 3 -44.43 -9.10 -24.33
C SER A 3 -43.86 -10.46 -24.77
N MET A 4 -42.72 -10.87 -24.20
CA MET A 4 -42.07 -12.16 -24.47
C MET A 4 -42.27 -13.15 -23.31
N GLY A 5 -43.14 -12.86 -22.33
CA GLY A 5 -43.45 -13.74 -21.19
C GLY A 5 -42.33 -13.91 -20.16
N LYS A 6 -41.19 -13.22 -20.30
CA LYS A 6 -39.98 -13.44 -19.48
C LYS A 6 -40.02 -12.76 -18.10
N ILE A 7 -40.96 -11.83 -17.87
CA ILE A 7 -41.12 -11.11 -16.61
C ILE A 7 -42.61 -10.94 -16.30
N SER A 8 -43.00 -11.14 -15.04
CA SER A 8 -44.39 -11.02 -14.59
C SER A 8 -44.86 -9.55 -14.61
N GLY A 9 -46.17 -9.33 -14.80
CA GLY A 9 -46.77 -7.99 -14.80
C GLY A 9 -46.47 -7.20 -13.53
N ALA A 10 -46.43 -7.87 -12.37
CA ALA A 10 -46.05 -7.26 -11.10
C ALA A 10 -44.58 -6.80 -11.04
N LYS A 11 -43.67 -7.50 -11.73
CA LYS A 11 -42.25 -7.10 -11.83
C LYS A 11 -42.08 -5.91 -12.78
N VAL A 12 -42.86 -5.86 -13.86
CA VAL A 12 -42.90 -4.72 -14.79
C VAL A 12 -43.46 -3.48 -14.10
N ALA A 13 -44.55 -3.62 -13.33
CA ALA A 13 -45.13 -2.51 -12.56
C ALA A 13 -44.12 -1.95 -11.55
N ARG A 14 -43.39 -2.81 -10.82
CA ARG A 14 -42.32 -2.37 -9.90
C ARG A 14 -41.16 -1.69 -10.61
N LEU A 15 -40.70 -2.24 -11.74
CA LEU A 15 -39.63 -1.61 -12.52
C LEU A 15 -40.07 -0.27 -13.12
N LYS A 16 -41.32 -0.16 -13.57
CA LYS A 16 -41.89 1.10 -14.07
C LYS A 16 -42.05 2.14 -12.96
N ALA A 17 -42.47 1.72 -11.76
CA ALA A 17 -42.53 2.59 -10.59
C ALA A 17 -41.14 3.06 -10.16
N SER A 18 -40.16 2.16 -10.11
CA SER A 18 -38.76 2.49 -9.80
C SER A 18 -38.14 3.41 -10.85
N PHE A 19 -38.39 3.16 -12.14
CA PHE A 19 -37.97 4.04 -13.22
C PHE A 19 -38.61 5.43 -13.11
N ASN A 20 -39.91 5.51 -12.84
CA ASN A 20 -40.60 6.79 -12.67
C ASN A 20 -40.07 7.57 -11.46
N LEU A 21 -39.73 6.88 -10.36
CA LEU A 21 -39.11 7.49 -9.19
C LEU A 21 -37.69 8.01 -9.49
N LEU A 22 -36.87 7.22 -10.17
CA LEU A 22 -35.53 7.62 -10.62
C LEU A 22 -35.59 8.78 -11.62
N HIS A 23 -36.52 8.74 -12.57
CA HIS A 23 -36.72 9.80 -13.54
C HIS A 23 -37.24 11.08 -12.86
N GLY A 24 -38.16 10.96 -11.89
CA GLY A 24 -38.66 12.08 -11.10
C GLY A 24 -37.58 12.74 -10.24
N THR A 25 -36.74 11.93 -9.58
CA THR A 25 -35.60 12.43 -8.80
C THR A 25 -34.54 13.09 -9.67
N LEU A 26 -34.20 12.49 -10.82
CA LEU A 26 -33.29 13.10 -11.79
C LEU A 26 -33.83 14.44 -12.29
N ARG A 27 -35.12 14.52 -12.63
CA ARG A 27 -35.76 15.76 -13.08
C ARG A 27 -35.74 16.84 -12.00
N SER A 28 -36.05 16.48 -10.75
CA SER A 28 -35.99 17.40 -9.61
C SER A 28 -34.57 17.89 -9.34
N CYS A 29 -33.55 17.04 -9.50
CA CYS A 29 -32.15 17.44 -9.39
C CYS A 29 -31.74 18.38 -10.53
N GLN A 30 -32.16 18.11 -11.76
CA GLN A 30 -31.89 19.00 -12.90
C GLN A 30 -32.57 20.36 -12.72
N GLU A 31 -33.82 20.40 -12.22
CA GLU A 31 -34.53 21.63 -11.90
C GLU A 31 -33.88 22.40 -10.74
N SER A 32 -33.37 21.71 -9.72
CA SER A 32 -32.65 22.34 -8.62
C SER A 32 -31.30 22.91 -9.06
N GLU A 33 -30.54 22.17 -9.88
CA GLU A 33 -29.30 22.66 -10.51
C GLU A 33 -29.55 23.89 -11.38
N LEU A 34 -30.62 23.89 -12.20
CA LEU A 34 -31.00 25.03 -13.04
C LEU A 34 -31.35 26.25 -12.18
N ASN A 35 -32.10 26.04 -11.09
CA ASN A 35 -32.45 27.10 -10.14
C ASN A 35 -31.21 27.66 -9.42
N LEU A 36 -30.26 26.79 -9.03
CA LEU A 36 -29.00 27.19 -8.42
C LEU A 36 -28.13 27.97 -9.41
N LEU A 37 -28.05 27.55 -10.67
CA LEU A 37 -27.37 28.28 -11.73
C LEU A 37 -28.01 29.65 -12.00
N GLN A 38 -29.34 29.74 -11.98
CA GLN A 38 -30.03 31.04 -12.09
C GLN A 38 -29.74 31.94 -10.89
N LYS A 39 -29.74 31.40 -9.67
CA LYS A 39 -29.35 32.16 -8.46
C LYS A 39 -27.90 32.61 -8.55
N ALA A 40 -26.98 31.76 -8.97
CA ALA A 40 -25.57 32.11 -9.17
C ALA A 40 -25.39 33.22 -10.21
N LYS A 41 -26.14 33.17 -11.33
CA LYS A 41 -26.14 34.24 -12.34
C LYS A 41 -26.70 35.56 -11.79
N ARG A 42 -27.77 35.51 -10.98
CA ARG A 42 -28.33 36.69 -10.31
C ARG A 42 -27.33 37.30 -9.33
N PHE A 43 -26.72 36.49 -8.47
CA PHE A 43 -25.71 36.97 -7.53
C PHE A 43 -24.46 37.50 -8.23
N ARG A 44 -24.06 36.91 -9.35
CA ARG A 44 -22.96 37.43 -10.17
C ARG A 44 -23.30 38.79 -10.78
N ALA A 45 -24.51 38.96 -11.31
CA ALA A 45 -24.97 40.26 -11.81
C ALA A 45 -25.10 41.30 -10.69
N GLU A 46 -25.54 40.90 -9.49
CA GLU A 46 -25.59 41.76 -8.31
C GLU A 46 -24.18 42.18 -7.87
N LEU A 47 -23.22 41.25 -7.86
CA LEU A 47 -21.81 41.53 -7.57
C LEU A 47 -21.18 42.44 -8.62
N GLU A 48 -21.42 42.20 -9.91
CA GLU A 48 -20.94 43.07 -10.98
C GLU A 48 -21.55 44.48 -10.87
N ARG A 49 -22.84 44.60 -10.49
CA ARG A 49 -23.47 45.90 -10.18
C ARG A 49 -22.83 46.57 -8.98
N GLN A 50 -22.63 45.85 -7.88
CA GLN A 50 -21.99 46.37 -6.67
C GLN A 50 -20.55 46.78 -6.93
N GLN A 51 -19.79 46.01 -7.72
CA GLN A 51 -18.44 46.35 -8.15
C GLN A 51 -18.43 47.62 -9.01
N GLN A 52 -19.36 47.76 -9.95
CA GLN A 52 -19.49 49.00 -10.74
C GLN A 52 -19.91 50.20 -9.87
N GLU A 53 -20.72 50.01 -8.84
CA GLU A 53 -21.06 51.06 -7.86
C GLU A 53 -19.85 51.44 -7.00
N LEU A 54 -19.03 50.46 -6.62
CA LEU A 54 -17.79 50.65 -5.87
C LEU A 54 -16.73 51.35 -6.72
N GLU A 55 -16.53 50.91 -7.97
CA GLU A 55 -15.65 51.58 -8.94
C GLU A 55 -16.12 53.01 -9.24
N LYS A 56 -17.44 53.27 -9.29
CA LYS A 56 -17.98 54.64 -9.39
C LYS A 56 -17.76 55.47 -8.13
N ALA A 57 -17.75 54.83 -6.96
CA ALA A 57 -17.43 55.49 -5.69
C ALA A 57 -15.93 55.75 -5.53
N GLU A 58 -15.07 54.90 -6.12
CA GLU A 58 -13.62 55.06 -6.20
C GLU A 58 -13.20 56.08 -7.28
N LEU A 59 -13.98 56.18 -8.36
CA LEU A 59 -13.85 57.21 -9.41
C LEU A 59 -14.46 58.56 -9.00
N PHE A 60 -14.85 58.75 -7.74
CA PHE A 60 -15.17 60.09 -7.27
C PHE A 60 -13.87 60.90 -7.36
N PRO A 61 -13.82 61.97 -8.18
CA PRO A 61 -12.65 62.82 -8.19
C PRO A 61 -12.43 63.29 -6.75
N GLU A 62 -11.18 63.40 -6.31
CA GLU A 62 -10.80 64.18 -5.13
C GLU A 62 -11.25 65.63 -5.38
N GLY A 63 -12.56 65.84 -5.27
CA GLY A 63 -13.24 67.08 -5.51
C GLY A 63 -12.95 67.90 -4.29
N GLN A 64 -12.20 68.98 -4.53
CA GLN A 64 -12.02 70.18 -3.70
C GLN A 64 -12.53 70.04 -2.26
N ASP A 65 -11.59 70.19 -1.32
CA ASP A 65 -11.70 70.19 0.14
C ASP A 65 -12.83 71.12 0.65
N THR A 66 -14.07 70.70 0.43
CA THR A 66 -15.30 71.39 0.77
C THR A 66 -15.79 70.87 2.11
N GLU A 67 -16.44 71.69 2.92
CA GLU A 67 -16.93 71.28 4.24
C GLU A 67 -17.80 70.02 4.21
N VAL A 68 -18.52 69.80 3.09
CA VAL A 68 -19.33 68.61 2.84
C VAL A 68 -18.48 67.34 2.73
N SER A 69 -17.29 67.41 2.12
CA SER A 69 -16.36 66.28 2.03
C SER A 69 -15.77 65.91 3.39
N ARG A 70 -15.43 66.90 4.22
CA ARG A 70 -14.96 66.68 5.60
C ARG A 70 -16.06 66.11 6.50
N MET A 71 -17.29 66.61 6.40
CA MET A 71 -18.43 66.06 7.14
C MET A 71 -18.72 64.60 6.72
N ARG A 72 -18.63 64.27 5.43
CA ARG A 72 -18.77 62.89 4.95
C ARG A 72 -17.66 61.98 5.46
N GLN A 73 -16.42 62.46 5.50
CA GLN A 73 -15.29 61.70 6.05
C GLN A 73 -15.46 61.48 7.57
N GLN A 74 -15.93 62.48 8.30
CA GLN A 74 -16.26 62.34 9.73
C GLN A 74 -17.42 61.36 9.94
N LEU A 75 -18.48 61.43 9.14
CA LEU A 75 -19.59 60.48 9.20
C LEU A 75 -19.13 59.05 8.92
N LEU A 76 -18.25 58.85 7.93
CA LEU A 76 -17.67 57.54 7.64
C LEU A 76 -16.81 57.04 8.81
N GLN A 77 -16.01 57.91 9.41
CA GLN A 77 -15.23 57.56 10.61
C GLN A 77 -16.12 57.18 11.80
N PHE A 78 -17.20 57.93 12.05
CA PHE A 78 -18.16 57.59 13.11
C PHE A 78 -18.92 56.30 12.80
N HIS A 79 -19.30 56.06 11.55
CA HIS A 79 -19.97 54.83 11.14
C HIS A 79 -19.06 53.61 11.28
N ASN A 80 -17.77 53.74 10.91
CA ASN A 80 -16.80 52.68 11.10
C ASN A 80 -16.56 52.38 12.58
N LYS A 81 -16.45 53.42 13.43
CA LYS A 81 -16.32 53.25 14.89
C LYS A 81 -17.57 52.62 15.52
N LEU A 82 -18.76 52.95 15.01
CA LEU A 82 -20.01 52.33 15.45
C LEU A 82 -20.02 50.84 15.10
N ARG A 83 -19.69 50.48 13.85
CA ARG A 83 -19.60 49.09 13.41
C ARG A 83 -18.56 48.29 14.20
N GLU A 84 -17.39 48.87 14.45
CA GLU A 84 -16.37 48.25 15.32
C GLU A 84 -16.87 48.02 16.75
N SER A 85 -17.75 48.88 17.25
CA SER A 85 -18.35 48.74 18.59
C SER A 85 -19.43 47.66 18.59
N GLU A 86 -20.27 47.60 17.55
CA GLU A 86 -21.28 46.56 17.35
C GLU A 86 -20.64 45.17 17.21
N ASP A 87 -19.54 45.06 16.46
CA ASP A 87 -18.78 43.81 16.31
C ASP A 87 -18.18 43.35 17.66
N ARG A 88 -17.69 44.28 18.48
CA ARG A 88 -17.20 43.98 19.84
C ARG A 88 -18.34 43.55 20.75
N GLU A 89 -19.50 44.19 20.67
CA GLU A 89 -20.69 43.81 21.44
C GLU A 89 -21.13 42.38 21.09
N TYR A 90 -21.19 42.05 19.80
CA TYR A 90 -21.49 40.70 19.34
C TYR A 90 -20.49 39.66 19.86
N GLN A 91 -19.18 39.97 19.83
CA GLN A 91 -18.15 39.09 20.38
C GLN A 91 -18.30 38.89 21.90
N MET A 92 -18.65 39.94 22.65
CA MET A 92 -18.88 39.84 24.09
C MET A 92 -20.15 39.03 24.39
N GLN A 93 -21.22 39.20 23.63
CA GLN A 93 -22.45 38.40 23.77
C GLN A 93 -22.17 36.91 23.51
N TYR A 94 -21.43 36.59 22.45
CA TYR A 94 -21.02 35.22 22.16
C TYR A 94 -20.17 34.61 23.29
N GLN A 95 -19.22 35.35 23.83
CA GLN A 95 -18.42 34.89 24.97
C GLN A 95 -19.28 34.64 26.22
N LEU A 96 -20.26 35.50 26.49
CA LEU A 96 -21.19 35.31 27.60
C LEU A 96 -22.06 34.05 27.41
N GLU A 97 -22.50 33.77 26.19
CA GLU A 97 -23.23 32.53 25.89
C GLU A 97 -22.36 31.29 26.13
N CYS A 98 -21.11 31.28 25.63
CA CYS A 98 -20.17 30.18 25.90
C CYS A 98 -19.92 29.99 27.40
N LEU A 99 -19.68 31.06 28.14
CA LEU A 99 -19.47 30.99 29.60
C LEU A 99 -20.72 30.52 30.35
N TRP A 100 -21.91 30.81 29.83
CA TRP A 100 -23.16 30.35 30.40
C TRP A 100 -23.37 28.86 30.17
N GLU A 101 -23.03 28.36 28.98
CA GLU A 101 -23.02 26.92 28.68
C GLU A 101 -22.01 26.17 29.55
N ASP A 102 -20.80 26.70 29.70
CA ASP A 102 -19.76 26.14 30.58
C ASP A 102 -20.24 26.09 32.03
N LYS A 103 -20.88 27.16 32.52
CA LYS A 103 -21.48 27.19 33.86
C LYS A 103 -22.49 26.07 34.05
N ILE A 104 -23.38 25.83 33.08
CA ILE A 104 -24.38 24.76 33.15
C ILE A 104 -23.73 23.38 33.16
N CYS A 105 -22.68 23.19 32.35
CA CYS A 105 -21.92 21.94 32.37
C CYS A 105 -21.26 21.71 33.74
N LEU A 106 -20.64 22.73 34.31
CA LEU A 106 -20.03 22.67 35.64
C LEU A 106 -21.05 22.43 36.76
N GLU A 107 -22.24 23.03 36.67
CA GLU A 107 -23.33 22.78 37.62
C GLU A 107 -23.81 21.32 37.57
N LYS A 108 -23.95 20.74 36.37
CA LYS A 108 -24.28 19.31 36.20
C LYS A 108 -23.17 18.39 36.70
N GLU A 109 -21.91 18.74 36.46
CA GLU A 109 -20.76 18.00 36.99
C GLU A 109 -20.72 18.04 38.52
N TYR A 110 -21.02 19.21 39.11
CA TYR A 110 -21.12 19.38 40.55
C TYR A 110 -22.25 18.54 41.16
N GLU A 111 -23.43 18.51 40.53
CA GLU A 111 -24.55 17.65 40.94
C GLU A 111 -24.25 16.14 40.78
N SER A 112 -23.37 15.78 39.85
CA SER A 112 -22.97 14.39 39.60
C SER A 112 -21.90 13.86 40.57
N GLN A 113 -21.30 14.72 41.40
CA GLN A 113 -20.37 14.28 42.43
C GLN A 113 -21.12 13.48 43.53
N PRO A 114 -20.55 12.35 44.01
CA PRO A 114 -21.18 11.57 45.06
C PRO A 114 -21.32 12.41 46.33
N LYS A 115 -22.53 12.39 46.94
CA LYS A 115 -22.89 13.17 48.12
C LYS A 115 -21.86 13.00 49.24
N PRO A 116 -21.62 14.02 50.09
CA PRO A 116 -20.57 14.02 51.11
C PRO A 116 -20.58 12.77 52.02
N VAL A 117 -21.75 12.20 52.29
CA VAL A 117 -21.91 10.96 53.07
C VAL A 117 -21.24 9.73 52.44
N GLU A 118 -21.21 9.62 51.11
CA GLU A 118 -20.54 8.51 50.41
C GLU A 118 -19.03 8.71 50.35
N GLN A 119 -18.59 9.96 50.25
CA GLN A 119 -17.17 10.32 50.34
C GLN A 119 -16.63 10.07 51.75
N GLU A 120 -17.39 10.39 52.80
CA GLU A 120 -17.05 10.08 54.18
C GLU A 120 -16.94 8.57 54.44
N LYS A 121 -17.83 7.76 53.85
CA LYS A 121 -17.74 6.29 53.94
C LYS A 121 -16.48 5.74 53.24
N ARG A 122 -16.14 6.28 52.07
CA ARG A 122 -14.89 5.92 51.36
C ARG A 122 -13.65 6.36 52.13
N TYR A 123 -13.71 7.54 52.75
CA TYR A 123 -12.65 8.02 53.61
C TYR A 123 -12.51 7.17 54.87
N LEU A 124 -13.61 6.78 55.52
CA LEU A 124 -13.58 5.90 56.69
C LEU A 124 -12.96 4.54 56.37
N THR A 125 -13.42 3.89 55.29
CA THR A 125 -12.88 2.58 54.86
C THR A 125 -11.41 2.65 54.48
N LEU A 126 -10.98 3.71 53.81
CA LEU A 126 -9.56 3.93 53.49
C LEU A 126 -8.73 4.22 54.74
N LYS A 127 -9.30 4.96 55.71
CA LYS A 127 -8.66 5.26 56.99
C LYS A 127 -8.50 3.98 57.84
N GLU A 128 -9.52 3.14 57.89
CA GLU A 128 -9.48 1.82 58.56
C GLU A 128 -8.37 0.94 57.95
N SER A 129 -8.30 0.85 56.62
CA SER A 129 -7.24 0.11 55.92
C SER A 129 -5.83 0.69 56.20
N CYS A 130 -5.69 2.02 56.23
CA CYS A 130 -4.42 2.66 56.60
C CYS A 130 -4.03 2.38 58.06
N ASP A 131 -5.00 2.31 58.97
CA ASP A 131 -4.76 2.05 60.38
C ASP A 131 -4.45 0.57 60.65
N GLU A 132 -5.00 -0.36 59.87
CA GLU A 132 -4.59 -1.77 59.83
C GLU A 132 -3.15 -1.93 59.34
N MET A 133 -2.80 -1.29 58.22
CA MET A 133 -1.42 -1.29 57.71
C MET A 133 -0.44 -0.66 58.72
N ARG A 134 -0.85 0.38 59.44
CA ARG A 134 -0.04 0.97 60.52
C ARG A 134 0.16 -0.01 61.69
N LYS A 135 -0.86 -0.78 62.07
CA LYS A 135 -0.75 -1.82 63.11
C LYS A 135 0.19 -2.94 62.67
N GLU A 136 0.10 -3.42 61.43
CA GLU A 136 1.02 -4.42 60.88
C GLU A 136 2.46 -3.91 60.85
N ILE A 137 2.69 -2.67 60.40
CA ILE A 137 4.03 -2.05 60.41
C ILE A 137 4.55 -1.93 61.84
N ALA A 138 3.71 -1.58 62.82
CA ALA A 138 4.11 -1.52 64.22
C ALA A 138 4.47 -2.90 64.78
N GLN A 139 3.71 -3.95 64.46
CA GLN A 139 3.99 -5.34 64.83
C GLN A 139 5.31 -5.82 64.21
N ARG A 140 5.52 -5.62 62.90
CA ARG A 140 6.77 -5.96 62.21
C ARG A 140 7.97 -5.20 62.80
N ARG A 141 7.81 -3.93 63.15
CA ARG A 141 8.85 -3.14 63.84
C ARG A 141 9.13 -3.65 65.26
N GLN A 142 8.14 -4.20 65.95
CA GLN A 142 8.33 -4.80 67.27
C GLN A 142 9.03 -6.16 67.16
N GLU A 143 8.69 -6.99 66.17
CA GLU A 143 9.40 -8.24 65.86
C GLU A 143 10.86 -7.99 65.46
N ILE A 144 11.11 -6.98 64.62
CA ILE A 144 12.49 -6.59 64.27
C ILE A 144 13.24 -6.17 65.53
N ARG A 145 12.62 -5.37 66.42
CA ARG A 145 13.24 -4.93 67.68
C ARG A 145 13.55 -6.10 68.60
N SER A 146 12.62 -7.03 68.81
CA SER A 146 12.87 -8.22 69.64
C SER A 146 13.96 -9.10 69.04
N LEU A 147 13.98 -9.29 67.71
CA LEU A 147 15.04 -10.04 67.04
C LEU A 147 16.39 -9.34 67.14
N THR A 148 16.45 -8.00 67.03
CA THR A 148 17.69 -7.25 67.23
C THR A 148 18.16 -7.32 68.68
N GLU A 149 17.26 -7.22 69.66
CA GLU A 149 17.58 -7.36 71.09
C GLU A 149 18.07 -8.78 71.40
N ASP A 150 17.46 -9.82 70.82
CA ASP A 150 17.91 -11.21 70.93
C ASP A 150 19.30 -11.40 70.30
N MET A 151 19.55 -10.81 69.14
CA MET A 151 20.86 -10.84 68.47
C MET A 151 21.92 -10.10 69.27
N GLU A 152 21.59 -8.93 69.84
CA GLU A 152 22.48 -8.17 70.71
C GLU A 152 22.72 -8.88 72.05
N ALA A 153 21.72 -9.53 72.63
CA ALA A 153 21.86 -10.33 73.83
C ALA A 153 22.78 -11.52 73.58
N ARG A 154 22.59 -12.25 72.47
CA ARG A 154 23.49 -13.32 72.03
C ARG A 154 24.90 -12.81 71.74
N HIS A 155 25.03 -11.63 71.14
CA HIS A 155 26.34 -11.02 70.88
C HIS A 155 27.04 -10.58 72.17
N LYS A 156 26.30 -10.00 73.13
CA LYS A 156 26.81 -9.66 74.47
C LYS A 156 27.17 -10.90 75.27
N GLN A 157 26.42 -11.99 75.14
CA GLN A 157 26.72 -13.28 75.75
C GLN A 157 28.01 -13.87 75.15
N MET A 158 28.13 -13.90 73.83
CA MET A 158 29.36 -14.28 73.12
C MET A 158 30.55 -13.41 73.52
N GLN A 159 30.37 -12.10 73.66
CA GLN A 159 31.44 -11.20 74.10
C GLN A 159 31.81 -11.42 75.58
N LYS A 160 30.84 -11.70 76.46
CA LYS A 160 31.10 -12.09 77.86
C LYS A 160 31.86 -13.40 77.92
N GLU A 161 31.43 -14.42 77.18
CA GLU A 161 32.12 -15.71 77.08
C GLU A 161 33.53 -15.55 76.52
N GLN A 162 33.74 -14.68 75.52
CA GLN A 162 35.08 -14.36 74.99
C GLN A 162 35.95 -13.60 76.00
N ARG A 163 35.38 -12.65 76.75
CA ARG A 163 36.10 -11.90 77.81
C ARG A 163 36.41 -12.77 79.02
N GLU A 164 35.52 -13.69 79.41
CA GLU A 164 35.77 -14.70 80.43
C GLU A 164 36.85 -15.69 79.97
N LEU A 165 36.86 -16.07 78.69
CA LEU A 165 37.95 -16.86 78.10
C LEU A 165 39.28 -16.10 78.13
N LEU A 166 39.27 -14.80 77.81
CA LEU A 166 40.46 -13.93 77.82
C LEU A 166 40.97 -13.68 79.25
N MET A 167 40.08 -13.45 80.21
CA MET A 167 40.40 -13.30 81.63
C MET A 167 40.89 -14.61 82.26
N SER A 168 40.34 -15.74 81.84
CA SER A 168 40.80 -17.09 82.19
C SER A 168 42.21 -17.36 81.62
N VAL A 169 42.47 -16.98 80.36
CA VAL A 169 43.80 -17.11 79.73
C VAL A 169 44.84 -16.18 80.36
N LEU A 170 44.45 -14.96 80.78
CA LEU A 170 45.34 -14.03 81.48
C LEU A 170 45.61 -14.43 82.95
N SER A 171 44.64 -15.04 83.65
CA SER A 171 44.86 -15.55 85.01
C SER A 171 45.64 -16.87 85.03
N LEU A 172 45.44 -17.74 84.03
CA LEU A 172 46.22 -18.97 83.83
C LEU A 172 47.67 -18.69 83.42
N GLY A 173 47.94 -17.62 82.67
CA GLY A 173 49.30 -17.21 82.28
C GLY A 173 50.16 -16.75 83.47
N LEU A 174 49.56 -16.09 84.48
CA LEU A 174 50.26 -15.58 85.66
C LEU A 174 50.32 -16.59 86.84
N GLN A 175 49.52 -17.66 86.83
CA GLN A 175 49.59 -18.75 87.81
C GLN A 175 50.39 -19.97 87.31
N ALA A 176 50.61 -20.10 85.99
CA ALA A 176 51.37 -21.20 85.39
C ALA A 176 52.90 -21.09 85.52
N GLU A 177 53.45 -19.93 85.86
CA GLU A 177 54.89 -19.77 86.16
C GLU A 177 55.28 -20.08 87.61
N LEU A 178 54.31 -20.24 88.54
CA LEU A 178 54.60 -20.51 89.95
C LEU A 178 54.32 -21.94 90.42
N ALA A 179 53.48 -22.71 89.73
CA ALA A 179 53.02 -24.02 90.24
C ALA A 179 53.29 -25.20 89.29
N GLN A 180 54.27 -25.04 88.41
CA GLN A 180 54.98 -26.14 87.74
C GLN A 180 55.93 -26.90 88.70
N LEU A 181 55.69 -26.78 90.02
CA LEU A 181 56.49 -27.45 91.03
C LEU A 181 55.78 -28.55 91.80
N LEU A 182 54.48 -28.84 91.69
CA LEU A 182 53.94 -30.10 92.24
C LEU A 182 52.47 -30.41 91.89
N SER A 183 52.26 -31.43 91.06
CA SER A 183 51.04 -32.27 90.89
C SER A 183 49.92 -31.75 89.97
N MET A 184 49.63 -32.48 88.86
CA MET A 184 48.28 -32.80 88.35
C MET A 184 48.32 -33.70 87.06
N PRO A 185 48.77 -34.98 87.11
CA PRO A 185 48.79 -35.84 85.92
C PRO A 185 47.44 -36.45 85.50
N GLY A 186 46.36 -36.29 86.28
CA GLY A 186 45.06 -36.94 86.03
C GLY A 186 44.01 -36.09 85.27
N GLN A 187 44.18 -34.77 85.21
CA GLN A 187 43.21 -33.86 84.58
C GLN A 187 43.43 -33.68 83.07
N LEU A 188 44.68 -33.87 82.61
CA LEU A 188 45.06 -33.68 81.19
C LEU A 188 44.30 -34.60 80.23
N GLY A 189 43.99 -35.84 80.61
CA GLY A 189 43.21 -36.75 79.75
C GLY A 189 41.78 -36.26 79.47
N LYS A 190 41.10 -35.74 80.51
CA LYS A 190 39.71 -35.25 80.39
C LYS A 190 39.62 -33.89 79.72
N GLU A 191 40.65 -33.03 79.89
CA GLU A 191 40.76 -31.77 79.16
C GLU A 191 41.01 -31.99 77.66
N ILE A 192 41.88 -32.94 77.29
CA ILE A 192 42.15 -33.30 75.88
C ILE A 192 40.88 -33.82 75.19
N GLU A 193 40.08 -34.64 75.85
CA GLU A 193 38.79 -35.10 75.31
C GLU A 193 37.79 -33.95 75.12
N ARG A 194 37.73 -32.98 76.05
CA ARG A 194 36.84 -31.81 75.93
C ARG A 194 37.26 -30.88 74.79
N ILE A 195 38.56 -30.68 74.60
CA ILE A 195 39.10 -29.90 73.48
C ILE A 195 38.84 -30.61 72.15
N ASN A 196 39.03 -31.92 72.08
CA ASN A 196 38.72 -32.70 70.88
C ASN A 196 37.23 -32.66 70.53
N ARG A 197 36.31 -32.68 71.51
CA ARG A 197 34.87 -32.51 71.24
C ARG A 197 34.53 -31.15 70.65
N LYS A 198 35.10 -30.07 71.21
CA LYS A 198 34.91 -28.71 70.67
C LYS A 198 35.52 -28.55 69.28
N LYS A 199 36.68 -29.16 69.02
CA LYS A 199 37.31 -29.20 67.70
C LYS A 199 36.40 -29.91 66.68
N ILE A 200 35.85 -31.07 67.04
CA ILE A 200 34.90 -31.82 66.21
C ILE A 200 33.64 -31.00 65.93
N ASP A 201 33.12 -30.25 66.91
CA ASP A 201 31.92 -29.42 66.71
C ASP A 201 32.18 -28.20 65.80
N VAL A 202 33.37 -27.61 65.86
CA VAL A 202 33.78 -26.54 64.93
C VAL A 202 34.03 -27.11 63.53
N GLU A 203 34.65 -28.28 63.42
CA GLU A 203 34.84 -28.97 62.14
C GLU A 203 33.50 -29.33 61.49
N LYS A 204 32.51 -29.76 62.26
CA LYS A 204 31.12 -29.96 61.78
C LYS A 204 30.49 -28.66 61.28
N ARG A 205 30.63 -27.55 62.00
CA ARG A 205 30.09 -26.24 61.56
C ARG A 205 30.77 -25.73 60.29
N LYS A 206 32.08 -25.94 60.16
CA LYS A 206 32.83 -25.63 58.94
C LYS A 206 32.34 -26.46 57.76
N ALA A 207 32.11 -27.76 57.97
CA ALA A 207 31.55 -28.65 56.95
C ALA A 207 30.16 -28.19 56.47
N VAL A 208 29.28 -27.77 57.40
CA VAL A 208 27.94 -27.23 57.05
C VAL A 208 28.04 -25.94 56.22
N LEU A 209 28.97 -25.04 56.56
CA LEU A 209 29.17 -23.82 55.77
C LEU A 209 29.79 -24.09 54.40
N GLU A 210 30.68 -25.07 54.30
CA GLU A 210 31.23 -25.54 53.02
C GLU A 210 30.14 -26.16 52.14
N GLU A 211 29.21 -26.93 52.72
CA GLU A 211 28.04 -27.48 52.04
C GLU A 211 27.11 -26.37 51.52
N GLN A 212 26.80 -25.36 52.33
CA GLN A 212 26.01 -24.19 51.90
C GLN A 212 26.69 -23.39 50.77
N LEU A 213 28.02 -23.24 50.81
CA LEU A 213 28.77 -22.59 49.73
C LEU A 213 28.76 -23.42 48.45
N GLN A 214 28.81 -24.76 48.55
CA GLN A 214 28.67 -25.65 47.41
C GLN A 214 27.26 -25.55 46.81
N GLU A 215 26.20 -25.54 47.63
CA GLU A 215 24.82 -25.34 47.18
C GLU A 215 24.62 -24.01 46.43
N LEU A 216 25.18 -22.91 46.96
CA LEU A 216 25.14 -21.60 46.28
C LEU A 216 25.94 -21.60 44.97
N ALA A 217 27.08 -22.29 44.92
CA ALA A 217 27.87 -22.44 43.70
C ALA A 217 27.12 -23.27 42.63
N GLU A 218 26.40 -24.31 43.04
CA GLU A 218 25.53 -25.09 42.16
C GLU A 218 24.34 -24.27 41.66
N LEU A 219 23.68 -23.49 42.52
CA LEU A 219 22.62 -22.57 42.12
C LEU A 219 23.11 -21.55 41.10
N LYS A 220 24.30 -20.98 41.28
CA LYS A 220 24.94 -20.09 40.31
C LYS A 220 25.22 -20.79 38.97
N LYS A 221 25.69 -22.04 38.99
CA LYS A 221 25.90 -22.82 37.75
C LYS A 221 24.57 -23.09 37.04
N LYS A 222 23.51 -23.44 37.77
CA LYS A 222 22.16 -23.66 37.23
C LYS A 222 21.59 -22.39 36.60
N THR A 223 21.72 -21.24 37.24
CA THR A 223 21.26 -19.96 36.67
C THR A 223 22.06 -19.55 35.44
N GLN A 224 23.38 -19.72 35.44
CA GLN A 224 24.21 -19.48 34.26
C GLN A 224 23.86 -20.40 33.09
N ALA A 225 23.59 -21.68 33.35
CA ALA A 225 23.13 -22.62 32.33
C ALA A 225 21.78 -22.18 31.73
N ARG A 226 20.84 -21.74 32.57
CA ARG A 226 19.54 -21.21 32.13
C ARG A 226 19.68 -19.94 31.27
N CYS A 227 20.58 -19.03 31.63
CA CYS A 227 20.87 -17.85 30.81
C CYS A 227 21.43 -18.23 29.43
N ARG A 228 22.34 -19.20 29.36
CA ARG A 228 22.87 -19.71 28.08
C ARG A 228 21.78 -20.34 27.21
N GLN A 229 20.90 -21.14 27.80
CA GLN A 229 19.75 -21.72 27.10
C GLN A 229 18.83 -20.63 26.53
N LEU A 230 18.49 -19.60 27.32
CA LEU A 230 17.67 -18.47 26.85
C LEU A 230 18.36 -17.68 25.72
N GLU A 231 19.69 -17.53 25.75
CA GLU A 231 20.43 -16.90 24.66
C GLU A 231 20.45 -17.73 23.37
N GLU A 232 20.50 -19.05 23.50
CA GLU A 232 20.41 -19.99 22.38
C GLU A 232 19.01 -19.99 21.77
N GLU A 233 17.97 -20.00 22.60
CA GLU A 233 16.56 -19.84 22.19
C GLU A 233 16.36 -18.49 21.46
N ARG A 234 16.87 -17.39 22.02
CA ARG A 234 16.83 -16.08 21.36
C ARG A 234 17.51 -16.13 19.99
N ARG A 235 18.67 -16.78 19.88
CA ARG A 235 19.39 -16.94 18.61
C ARG A 235 18.65 -17.85 17.62
N ALA A 236 17.90 -18.84 18.09
CA ALA A 236 17.04 -19.67 17.24
C ALA A 236 15.88 -18.84 16.67
N VAL A 237 15.16 -18.10 17.52
CA VAL A 237 14.05 -17.23 17.11
C VAL A 237 14.50 -16.14 16.13
N VAL A 238 15.67 -15.54 16.33
CA VAL A 238 16.22 -14.56 15.37
C VAL A 238 16.47 -15.19 14.00
N ARG A 239 17.04 -16.40 13.95
CA ARG A 239 17.26 -17.13 12.69
C ARG A 239 15.95 -17.50 11.99
N GLU A 240 14.93 -17.90 12.74
CA GLU A 240 13.58 -18.14 12.19
C GLU A 240 12.98 -16.86 11.61
N LEU A 241 13.13 -15.73 12.30
CA LEU A 241 12.63 -14.43 11.84
C LEU A 241 13.34 -13.94 10.58
N GLU A 242 14.66 -14.12 10.49
CA GLU A 242 15.44 -13.88 9.27
C GLU A 242 14.99 -14.80 8.12
N GLY A 243 14.72 -16.09 8.41
CA GLY A 243 14.14 -17.02 7.46
C GLY A 243 12.78 -16.54 6.93
N HIS A 244 11.87 -16.12 7.81
CA HIS A 244 10.56 -15.57 7.41
C HIS A 244 10.68 -14.28 6.59
N ARG A 245 11.62 -13.39 6.92
CA ARG A 245 11.90 -12.19 6.11
C ARG A 245 12.34 -12.54 4.70
N ALA A 246 13.26 -13.50 4.54
CA ALA A 246 13.71 -13.93 3.22
C ALA A 246 12.56 -14.53 2.38
N HIS A 247 11.65 -15.29 3.00
CA HIS A 247 10.45 -15.81 2.32
C HIS A 247 9.50 -14.69 1.89
N LEU A 248 9.31 -13.68 2.75
CA LEU A 248 8.44 -12.56 2.45
C LEU A 248 9.01 -11.70 1.31
N GLU A 249 10.32 -11.48 1.28
CA GLU A 249 10.99 -10.83 0.15
C GLU A 249 10.87 -11.63 -1.16
N ALA A 250 11.02 -12.96 -1.10
CA ALA A 250 10.84 -13.81 -2.28
C ALA A 250 9.40 -13.74 -2.81
N ALA A 251 8.40 -13.82 -1.92
CA ALA A 251 6.98 -13.69 -2.29
C ALA A 251 6.65 -12.29 -2.86
N GLN A 252 7.27 -11.23 -2.33
CA GLN A 252 7.14 -9.88 -2.89
C GLN A 252 7.76 -9.77 -4.28
N ARG A 253 8.93 -10.37 -4.51
CA ARG A 253 9.56 -10.43 -5.85
C ARG A 253 8.66 -11.18 -6.84
N GLU A 254 8.11 -12.33 -6.47
CA GLU A 254 7.15 -13.07 -7.31
C GLU A 254 5.88 -12.27 -7.60
N SER A 255 5.28 -11.62 -6.60
CA SER A 255 4.11 -10.77 -6.81
C SER A 255 4.42 -9.59 -7.74
N SER A 256 5.63 -9.02 -7.66
CA SER A 256 6.05 -7.94 -8.55
C SER A 256 6.23 -8.41 -10.00
N LEU A 257 6.66 -9.65 -10.21
CA LEU A 257 6.77 -10.27 -11.54
C LEU A 257 5.38 -10.53 -12.13
N LEU A 258 4.47 -11.10 -11.34
CA LEU A 258 3.09 -11.34 -11.78
C LEU A 258 2.34 -10.05 -12.11
N LEU A 259 2.57 -8.96 -11.36
CA LEU A 259 2.00 -7.65 -11.67
C LEU A 259 2.52 -7.09 -13.01
N LYS A 260 3.83 -7.21 -13.27
CA LYS A 260 4.43 -6.86 -14.56
C LYS A 260 3.84 -7.68 -15.71
N GLU A 261 3.62 -8.99 -15.52
CA GLU A 261 2.97 -9.82 -16.54
C GLU A 261 1.54 -9.33 -16.84
N VAL A 262 0.77 -8.98 -15.81
CA VAL A 262 -0.60 -8.45 -15.98
C VAL A 262 -0.58 -7.10 -16.70
N GLU A 263 0.34 -6.20 -16.38
CA GLU A 263 0.49 -4.91 -17.08
C GLU A 263 0.86 -5.11 -18.55
N MET A 264 1.82 -5.98 -18.85
CA MET A 264 2.17 -6.35 -20.23
C MET A 264 0.99 -6.95 -21.00
N THR A 265 0.12 -7.72 -20.35
CA THR A 265 -1.09 -8.24 -21.01
C THR A 265 -2.12 -7.14 -21.31
N LYS A 266 -2.27 -6.16 -20.41
CA LYS A 266 -3.17 -5.01 -20.63
C LYS A 266 -2.67 -4.11 -21.76
N GLU A 267 -1.37 -3.85 -21.84
CA GLU A 267 -0.78 -3.09 -22.94
C GLU A 267 -0.93 -3.80 -24.29
N LYS A 268 -0.76 -5.13 -24.31
CA LYS A 268 -1.07 -5.92 -25.51
C LYS A 268 -2.54 -5.79 -25.90
N GLU A 269 -3.45 -5.81 -24.93
CA GLU A 269 -4.89 -5.63 -25.19
C GLU A 269 -5.21 -4.23 -25.74
N THR A 270 -4.62 -3.16 -25.19
CA THR A 270 -4.84 -1.79 -25.69
C THR A 270 -4.30 -1.60 -27.10
N ILE A 271 -3.12 -2.17 -27.41
CA ILE A 271 -2.56 -2.18 -28.77
C ILE A 271 -3.50 -2.92 -29.74
N LEU A 272 -3.99 -4.10 -29.36
CA LEU A 272 -4.93 -4.88 -30.18
C LEU A 272 -6.26 -4.15 -30.39
N LEU A 273 -6.78 -3.44 -29.38
CA LEU A 273 -7.97 -2.60 -29.50
C LEU A 273 -7.73 -1.41 -30.43
N GLY A 274 -6.56 -0.77 -30.36
CA GLY A 274 -6.15 0.29 -31.28
C GLY A 274 -6.07 -0.21 -32.74
N GLN A 275 -5.45 -1.37 -32.95
CA GLN A 275 -5.38 -2.03 -34.27
C GLN A 275 -6.79 -2.36 -34.80
N ARG A 276 -7.69 -2.86 -33.93
CA ARG A 276 -9.09 -3.12 -34.30
C ARG A 276 -9.79 -1.83 -34.74
N GLY A 277 -9.61 -0.73 -34.02
CA GLY A 277 -10.19 0.57 -34.37
C GLY A 277 -9.71 1.09 -35.73
N VAL A 278 -8.41 0.95 -36.03
CA VAL A 278 -7.85 1.31 -37.35
C VAL A 278 -8.45 0.43 -38.45
N LEU A 279 -8.58 -0.87 -38.22
CA LEU A 279 -9.20 -1.80 -39.17
C LEU A 279 -10.69 -1.47 -39.40
N ASP A 280 -11.43 -1.09 -38.36
CA ASP A 280 -12.83 -0.67 -38.48
C ASP A 280 -12.97 0.62 -39.29
N ILE A 281 -12.09 1.60 -39.10
CA ILE A 281 -12.03 2.83 -39.91
C ILE A 281 -11.74 2.50 -41.37
N ASN A 282 -10.74 1.65 -41.64
CA ASN A 282 -10.39 1.22 -42.98
C ASN A 282 -11.52 0.45 -43.66
N MET A 283 -12.20 -0.44 -42.93
CA MET A 283 -13.39 -1.15 -43.41
C MET A 283 -14.51 -0.17 -43.77
N ASN A 284 -14.80 0.80 -42.91
CA ASN A 284 -15.82 1.82 -43.19
C ASN A 284 -15.43 2.68 -44.41
N HIS A 285 -14.16 3.06 -44.53
CA HIS A 285 -13.67 3.79 -45.70
C HIS A 285 -13.88 2.99 -46.99
N THR A 286 -13.46 1.73 -47.04
CA THR A 286 -13.67 0.86 -48.22
C THR A 286 -15.15 0.63 -48.53
N VAL A 287 -16.02 0.57 -47.53
CA VAL A 287 -17.48 0.50 -47.73
C VAL A 287 -18.02 1.77 -48.38
N VAL A 288 -17.60 2.95 -47.90
CA VAL A 288 -17.97 4.25 -48.47
C VAL A 288 -17.45 4.38 -49.89
N GLU A 289 -16.20 4.02 -50.15
CA GLU A 289 -15.62 3.99 -51.50
C GLU A 289 -16.42 3.07 -52.43
N ARG A 290 -16.75 1.85 -51.99
CA ARG A 290 -17.59 0.92 -52.75
C ARG A 290 -18.97 1.51 -53.06
N MET A 291 -19.61 2.19 -52.11
CA MET A 291 -20.88 2.88 -52.33
C MET A 291 -20.74 3.99 -53.38
N SER A 292 -19.69 4.82 -53.27
CA SER A 292 -19.43 5.89 -54.24
C SER A 292 -19.18 5.36 -55.65
N LEU A 293 -18.41 4.27 -55.78
CA LEU A 293 -18.15 3.58 -57.05
C LEU A 293 -19.43 2.96 -57.61
N HIS A 294 -20.28 2.39 -56.76
CA HIS A 294 -21.57 1.84 -57.18
C HIS A 294 -22.52 2.94 -57.69
N GLU A 295 -22.57 4.10 -57.01
CA GLU A 295 -23.34 5.26 -57.49
C GLU A 295 -22.80 5.83 -58.80
N ASN A 296 -21.47 5.93 -58.93
CA ASN A 296 -20.80 6.32 -60.18
C ASN A 296 -21.16 5.36 -61.32
N LEU A 297 -21.09 4.05 -61.07
CA LEU A 297 -21.48 3.03 -62.05
C LEU A 297 -22.95 3.16 -62.43
N ALA A 298 -23.85 3.32 -61.45
CA ALA A 298 -25.28 3.52 -61.70
C ALA A 298 -25.55 4.77 -62.55
N ARG A 299 -24.82 5.88 -62.30
CA ARG A 299 -24.87 7.08 -63.15
C ARG A 299 -24.41 6.80 -64.57
N LYS A 300 -23.28 6.11 -64.75
CA LYS A 300 -22.75 5.75 -66.07
C LYS A 300 -23.65 4.79 -66.84
N VAL A 301 -24.31 3.85 -66.17
CA VAL A 301 -25.33 2.98 -66.77
C VAL A 301 -26.52 3.80 -67.25
N ARG A 302 -27.04 4.74 -66.43
CA ARG A 302 -28.14 5.64 -66.85
C ARG A 302 -27.74 6.53 -68.04
N GLU A 303 -26.52 7.06 -68.06
CA GLU A 303 -25.97 7.81 -69.19
C GLU A 303 -25.90 6.94 -70.46
N LYS A 304 -25.34 5.73 -70.35
CA LYS A 304 -25.30 4.74 -71.44
C LYS A 304 -26.70 4.45 -71.99
N ASP A 305 -27.70 4.23 -71.13
CA ASP A 305 -29.07 3.93 -71.55
C ASP A 305 -29.79 5.14 -72.17
N ARG A 306 -29.43 6.38 -71.78
CA ARG A 306 -29.86 7.60 -72.47
C ARG A 306 -29.25 7.69 -73.86
N LEU A 307 -27.94 7.44 -74.00
CA LEU A 307 -27.24 7.43 -75.28
C LEU A 307 -27.76 6.32 -76.21
N LEU A 308 -28.03 5.12 -75.69
CA LEU A 308 -28.62 4.02 -76.47
C LEU A 308 -30.03 4.36 -76.96
N ARG A 309 -30.85 5.04 -76.15
CA ARG A 309 -32.17 5.53 -76.59
C ARG A 309 -32.04 6.60 -77.67
N ALA A 310 -31.10 7.53 -77.52
CA ALA A 310 -30.80 8.53 -78.54
C ALA A 310 -30.31 7.88 -79.85
N LEU A 311 -29.40 6.90 -79.76
CA LEU A 311 -28.92 6.13 -80.90
C LEU A 311 -30.07 5.38 -81.59
N LYS A 312 -30.94 4.69 -80.85
CA LYS A 312 -32.13 4.03 -81.41
C LYS A 312 -33.03 5.01 -82.13
N LYS A 313 -33.24 6.21 -81.57
CA LYS A 313 -34.03 7.27 -82.22
C LYS A 313 -33.38 7.72 -83.54
N VAL A 314 -32.07 7.94 -83.55
CA VAL A 314 -31.31 8.30 -84.76
C VAL A 314 -31.31 7.15 -85.78
N GLN A 315 -31.16 5.89 -85.34
CA GLN A 315 -31.24 4.71 -86.21
C GLN A 315 -32.63 4.57 -86.83
N LEU A 316 -33.68 4.85 -86.08
CA LEU A 316 -35.05 4.81 -86.58
C LEU A 316 -35.32 5.95 -87.57
N GLN A 317 -34.81 7.16 -87.29
CA GLN A 317 -34.82 8.28 -88.25
C GLN A 317 -34.03 7.95 -89.52
N LEU A 318 -32.86 7.33 -89.39
CA LEU A 318 -32.05 6.85 -90.52
C LEU A 318 -32.80 5.77 -91.31
N LYS A 319 -33.51 4.86 -90.64
CA LYS A 319 -34.33 3.85 -91.29
C LYS A 319 -35.48 4.51 -92.06
N VAL A 320 -36.20 5.45 -91.46
CA VAL A 320 -37.25 6.21 -92.16
C VAL A 320 -36.69 6.98 -93.35
N ALA A 321 -35.50 7.58 -93.24
CA ALA A 321 -34.83 8.25 -94.35
C ALA A 321 -34.37 7.27 -95.44
N LYS A 322 -33.90 6.07 -95.06
CA LYS A 322 -33.58 5.00 -96.02
C LYS A 322 -34.83 4.49 -96.72
N ASP A 323 -35.91 4.27 -95.97
CA ASP A 323 -37.19 3.81 -96.48
C ASP A 323 -37.82 4.86 -97.41
N SER A 324 -37.67 6.16 -97.10
CA SER A 324 -38.07 7.24 -97.99
C SER A 324 -37.20 7.31 -99.24
N VAL A 325 -35.89 7.10 -99.13
CA VAL A 325 -34.98 6.98 -100.30
C VAL A 325 -35.37 5.78 -101.15
N THR A 326 -35.57 4.59 -100.58
CA THR A 326 -36.03 3.42 -101.34
C THR A 326 -37.39 3.66 -101.96
N HIS A 327 -38.30 4.37 -101.28
CA HIS A 327 -39.58 4.75 -101.86
C HIS A 327 -39.42 5.73 -103.03
N THR A 328 -38.53 6.72 -102.93
CA THR A 328 -38.19 7.60 -104.06
C THR A 328 -37.49 6.83 -105.19
N GLN A 329 -36.67 5.82 -104.86
CA GLN A 329 -36.02 4.93 -105.81
C GLN A 329 -37.05 4.01 -106.50
N GLU A 330 -38.06 3.54 -105.79
CA GLU A 330 -39.18 2.76 -106.33
C GLU A 330 -40.10 3.63 -107.19
N LEU A 331 -40.36 4.88 -106.81
CA LEU A 331 -41.08 5.84 -107.64
C LEU A 331 -40.29 6.19 -108.90
N TYR A 332 -38.96 6.37 -108.77
CA TYR A 332 -38.03 6.54 -109.88
C TYR A 332 -37.98 5.29 -110.77
N ASN A 333 -37.93 4.10 -110.19
CA ASN A 333 -37.94 2.84 -110.91
C ASN A 333 -39.31 2.58 -111.57
N LYS A 334 -40.42 2.99 -110.97
CA LYS A 334 -41.78 2.94 -111.56
C LYS A 334 -41.94 3.92 -112.72
N THR A 335 -41.34 5.10 -112.64
CA THR A 335 -41.25 6.03 -113.79
C THR A 335 -40.28 5.51 -114.87
N LYS A 336 -39.24 4.77 -114.49
CA LYS A 336 -38.30 4.11 -115.41
C LYS A 336 -38.86 2.82 -116.04
N SER A 337 -39.74 2.09 -115.36
CA SER A 337 -40.31 0.81 -115.80
C SER A 337 -41.61 0.93 -116.60
N GLN A 338 -42.05 2.15 -116.92
CA GLN A 338 -43.09 2.41 -117.92
C GLN A 338 -42.55 2.48 -119.37
N VAL A 339 -41.28 2.12 -119.60
CA VAL A 339 -40.59 2.20 -120.91
C VAL A 339 -40.03 0.85 -121.42
N SER A 340 -40.30 -0.31 -120.81
CA SER A 340 -39.85 -1.59 -121.40
C SER A 340 -40.69 -2.80 -120.99
N GLN A 341 -41.28 -3.45 -122.00
CA GLN A 341 -42.29 -4.50 -121.94
C GLN A 341 -41.70 -5.88 -122.32
N GLU A 342 -42.35 -6.95 -121.80
CA GLU A 342 -42.43 -8.35 -122.31
C GLU A 342 -41.36 -9.41 -121.94
N CYS A 343 -41.69 -10.36 -121.03
CA CYS A 343 -42.01 -11.77 -121.36
C CYS A 343 -42.23 -12.70 -120.13
N ARG A 344 -43.52 -13.07 -119.93
CA ARG A 344 -44.20 -14.32 -119.44
C ARG A 344 -43.49 -15.32 -118.46
N ILE A 345 -43.95 -15.51 -117.20
CA ILE A 345 -44.99 -16.48 -116.63
C ILE A 345 -44.37 -17.87 -116.30
N SER A 346 -44.51 -18.57 -115.13
CA SER A 346 -45.47 -18.53 -114.01
C SER A 346 -45.12 -19.41 -112.77
N HIS A 347 -45.55 -18.88 -111.59
CA HIS A 347 -46.31 -19.52 -110.47
C HIS A 347 -45.63 -20.44 -109.41
N LYS A 348 -45.99 -20.44 -108.11
CA LYS A 348 -46.89 -19.70 -107.17
C LYS A 348 -46.45 -20.13 -105.73
N GLN A 349 -46.05 -19.26 -104.80
CA GLN A 349 -46.83 -18.52 -103.76
C GLN A 349 -47.51 -19.39 -102.69
N GLN A 350 -47.07 -19.35 -101.41
CA GLN A 350 -47.51 -18.50 -100.24
C GLN A 350 -48.56 -19.24 -99.38
N SER A 351 -48.69 -19.13 -98.05
CA SER A 351 -48.49 -18.09 -97.00
C SER A 351 -48.29 -18.82 -95.62
N VAL A 352 -47.52 -18.41 -94.60
CA VAL A 352 -47.33 -17.17 -93.81
C VAL A 352 -48.48 -16.79 -92.84
N MET A 353 -48.11 -16.87 -91.55
CA MET A 353 -48.54 -16.16 -90.32
C MET A 353 -49.99 -16.24 -89.80
N ASN A 354 -50.12 -16.68 -88.54
CA ASN A 354 -50.39 -15.77 -87.41
C ASN A 354 -50.15 -16.46 -86.05
N ASP A 355 -48.93 -16.28 -85.54
CA ASP A 355 -48.52 -15.74 -84.23
C ASP A 355 -49.40 -15.91 -82.97
N GLU A 356 -48.75 -16.54 -81.97
CA GLU A 356 -48.60 -16.10 -80.58
C GLU A 356 -49.79 -16.15 -79.59
N VAL A 357 -50.97 -16.64 -79.98
CA VAL A 357 -52.06 -16.99 -79.02
C VAL A 357 -52.14 -18.50 -78.70
N GLN A 358 -51.45 -19.35 -79.48
CA GLN A 358 -51.54 -20.82 -79.38
C GLN A 358 -50.62 -21.48 -78.33
N ALA A 359 -49.64 -20.76 -77.77
CA ALA A 359 -48.60 -21.36 -76.93
C ALA A 359 -49.06 -21.73 -75.51
N VAL A 360 -50.14 -21.12 -74.99
CA VAL A 360 -50.64 -21.38 -73.63
C VAL A 360 -51.71 -22.49 -73.61
N GLU A 361 -52.57 -22.57 -74.64
CA GLU A 361 -53.54 -23.67 -74.79
C GLU A 361 -52.86 -25.01 -75.12
N GLN A 362 -51.80 -24.98 -75.94
CA GLN A 362 -51.01 -26.18 -76.26
C GLN A 362 -50.35 -26.82 -75.02
N CYS A 363 -49.99 -26.05 -73.98
CA CYS A 363 -49.32 -26.61 -72.80
C CYS A 363 -50.28 -27.34 -71.83
N VAL A 364 -51.56 -26.94 -71.79
CA VAL A 364 -52.60 -27.61 -70.99
C VAL A 364 -53.13 -28.84 -71.73
N GLU A 365 -53.29 -28.73 -73.04
CA GLU A 365 -53.73 -29.84 -73.90
C GLU A 365 -52.66 -30.93 -74.00
N GLN A 366 -51.37 -30.58 -74.02
CA GLN A 366 -50.26 -31.55 -73.93
C GLN A 366 -50.24 -32.31 -72.59
N LYS A 367 -50.54 -31.66 -71.45
CA LYS A 367 -50.63 -32.36 -70.15
C LYS A 367 -51.84 -33.29 -70.07
N GLN A 368 -53.00 -32.89 -70.60
CA GLN A 368 -54.17 -33.75 -70.68
C GLN A 368 -54.03 -34.85 -71.73
N ALA A 369 -53.28 -34.63 -72.81
CA ALA A 369 -52.91 -35.64 -73.80
C ALA A 369 -51.98 -36.69 -73.18
N LEU A 370 -50.95 -36.28 -72.43
CA LEU A 370 -50.03 -37.20 -71.75
C LEU A 370 -50.73 -38.06 -70.67
N ILE A 371 -51.75 -37.52 -69.98
CA ILE A 371 -52.54 -38.31 -69.01
C ILE A 371 -53.44 -39.31 -69.75
N ARG A 372 -54.12 -38.89 -70.83
CA ARG A 372 -54.92 -39.78 -71.68
C ARG A 372 -54.06 -40.86 -72.35
N GLU A 373 -52.84 -40.51 -72.74
CA GLU A 373 -51.86 -41.44 -73.31
C GLU A 373 -51.31 -42.39 -72.24
N SER A 374 -51.06 -41.93 -71.00
CA SER A 374 -50.70 -42.81 -69.87
C SER A 374 -51.81 -43.82 -69.52
N ILE A 375 -53.09 -43.40 -69.56
CA ILE A 375 -54.23 -44.30 -69.32
C ILE A 375 -54.38 -45.29 -70.48
N ARG A 376 -54.31 -44.80 -71.72
CA ARG A 376 -54.35 -45.65 -72.93
C ARG A 376 -53.19 -46.65 -72.98
N ARG A 377 -51.98 -46.26 -72.57
CA ARG A 377 -50.82 -47.15 -72.44
C ARG A 377 -51.00 -48.18 -71.32
N ARG A 378 -51.68 -47.84 -70.22
CA ARG A 378 -52.02 -48.79 -69.14
C ARG A 378 -53.07 -49.80 -69.59
N GLU A 379 -54.07 -49.35 -70.34
CA GLU A 379 -55.07 -50.22 -70.97
C GLU A 379 -54.42 -51.11 -72.04
N GLU A 380 -53.54 -50.57 -72.89
CA GLU A 380 -52.74 -51.34 -73.85
C GLU A 380 -51.84 -52.38 -73.16
N LEU A 381 -51.23 -52.05 -72.02
CA LEU A 381 -50.45 -52.99 -71.22
C LEU A 381 -51.34 -54.09 -70.64
N HIS A 382 -52.51 -53.74 -70.10
CA HIS A 382 -53.47 -54.72 -69.61
C HIS A 382 -54.00 -55.64 -70.74
N HIS A 383 -54.25 -55.07 -71.92
CA HIS A 383 -54.68 -55.79 -73.11
C HIS A 383 -53.56 -56.69 -73.67
N LEU A 384 -52.30 -56.23 -73.64
CA LEU A 384 -51.13 -57.04 -73.96
C LEU A 384 -50.93 -58.16 -72.96
N THR A 385 -51.17 -57.93 -71.67
CA THR A 385 -51.04 -58.96 -70.62
C THR A 385 -52.09 -60.06 -70.80
N THR A 386 -53.33 -59.68 -71.11
CA THR A 386 -54.40 -60.64 -71.45
C THR A 386 -54.14 -61.34 -72.78
N LEU A 387 -53.63 -60.65 -73.81
CA LEU A 387 -53.18 -61.24 -75.06
C LEU A 387 -52.00 -62.20 -74.87
N THR A 388 -51.06 -61.94 -73.95
CA THR A 388 -49.98 -62.87 -73.63
C THR A 388 -50.49 -64.13 -72.93
N LEU A 389 -51.52 -64.01 -72.08
CA LEU A 389 -52.18 -65.16 -71.47
C LEU A 389 -52.92 -65.99 -72.53
N ILE A 390 -53.69 -65.33 -73.40
CA ILE A 390 -54.39 -65.98 -74.52
C ILE A 390 -53.40 -66.61 -75.51
N LYS A 391 -52.27 -65.95 -75.81
CA LYS A 391 -51.20 -66.50 -76.64
C LYS A 391 -50.48 -67.67 -75.97
N ALA A 392 -50.36 -67.68 -74.65
CA ALA A 392 -49.83 -68.81 -73.90
C ALA A 392 -50.81 -70.00 -73.96
N ASP A 393 -52.11 -69.77 -73.82
CA ASP A 393 -53.13 -70.80 -73.97
C ASP A 393 -53.26 -71.29 -75.42
N GLU A 394 -53.20 -70.41 -76.42
CA GLU A 394 -53.12 -70.79 -77.84
C GLU A 394 -51.87 -71.62 -78.13
N ARG A 395 -50.70 -71.29 -77.54
CA ARG A 395 -49.49 -72.12 -77.68
C ARG A 395 -49.66 -73.48 -77.01
N ASN A 396 -50.30 -73.54 -75.84
CA ASN A 396 -50.60 -74.80 -75.16
C ASN A 396 -51.63 -75.64 -75.92
N GLN A 397 -52.60 -75.02 -76.59
CA GLN A 397 -53.58 -75.69 -77.43
C GLN A 397 -52.96 -76.19 -78.75
N LYS A 398 -52.16 -75.35 -79.42
CA LYS A 398 -51.37 -75.75 -80.60
C LYS A 398 -50.33 -76.82 -80.28
N SER A 399 -49.72 -76.80 -79.10
CA SER A 399 -48.84 -77.88 -78.62
C SER A 399 -49.60 -79.19 -78.43
N ARG A 400 -50.85 -79.15 -77.93
CA ARG A 400 -51.71 -80.33 -77.80
C ARG A 400 -52.20 -80.85 -79.15
N GLU A 401 -52.53 -79.96 -80.10
CA GLU A 401 -52.89 -80.32 -81.47
C GLU A 401 -51.69 -80.86 -82.26
N LEU A 402 -50.49 -80.31 -82.06
CA LEU A 402 -49.25 -80.84 -82.62
C LEU A 402 -48.95 -82.24 -82.09
N LEU A 403 -49.17 -82.49 -80.78
CA LEU A 403 -49.03 -83.84 -80.21
C LEU A 403 -50.05 -84.82 -80.82
N LYS A 404 -51.30 -84.39 -81.01
CA LYS A 404 -52.33 -85.20 -81.69
C LYS A 404 -51.95 -85.48 -83.15
N ALA A 405 -51.51 -84.47 -83.89
CA ALA A 405 -51.07 -84.60 -85.27
C ALA A 405 -49.79 -85.44 -85.42
N GLN A 406 -48.87 -85.40 -84.44
CA GLN A 406 -47.69 -86.27 -84.40
C GLN A 406 -48.08 -87.74 -84.17
N VAL A 407 -49.06 -88.02 -83.30
CA VAL A 407 -49.60 -89.37 -83.11
C VAL A 407 -50.31 -89.86 -84.38
N GLU A 408 -51.08 -89.00 -85.05
CA GLU A 408 -51.73 -89.32 -86.34
C GLU A 408 -50.72 -89.49 -87.50
N CYS A 409 -49.65 -88.70 -87.54
CA CYS A 409 -48.58 -88.90 -88.52
C CYS A 409 -47.82 -90.21 -88.25
N PHE A 410 -47.65 -90.61 -86.99
CA PHE A 410 -47.02 -91.89 -86.64
C PHE A 410 -47.89 -93.08 -87.06
N THR A 411 -49.22 -92.99 -86.95
CA THR A 411 -50.15 -94.03 -87.43
C THR A 411 -50.24 -94.08 -88.95
N ILE A 412 -50.21 -92.93 -89.65
CA ILE A 412 -50.18 -92.89 -91.12
C ILE A 412 -48.83 -93.40 -91.67
N THR A 413 -47.72 -93.11 -91.00
CA THR A 413 -46.38 -93.58 -91.41
C THR A 413 -46.23 -95.09 -91.20
N SER A 414 -46.82 -95.65 -90.13
CA SER A 414 -46.87 -97.11 -89.94
C SER A 414 -47.79 -97.81 -90.96
N ALA A 415 -48.90 -97.16 -91.37
CA ALA A 415 -49.76 -97.63 -92.45
C ALA A 415 -49.09 -97.54 -93.84
N TYR A 416 -48.32 -96.48 -94.10
CA TYR A 416 -47.56 -96.29 -95.35
C TYR A 416 -46.44 -97.33 -95.49
N HIS A 417 -45.73 -97.65 -94.40
CA HIS A 417 -44.75 -98.75 -94.39
C HIS A 417 -45.40 -100.14 -94.55
N CYS A 418 -46.64 -100.33 -94.05
CA CYS A 418 -47.40 -101.56 -94.26
C CYS A 418 -47.87 -101.74 -95.71
N CYS A 419 -48.26 -100.66 -96.40
CA CYS A 419 -48.68 -100.69 -97.80
C CYS A 419 -47.49 -100.82 -98.79
N ARG A 420 -46.32 -100.26 -98.47
CA ARG A 420 -45.13 -100.32 -99.36
C ARG A 420 -44.49 -101.70 -99.45
N ASN A 421 -44.71 -102.58 -98.46
CA ASN A 421 -44.24 -103.97 -98.50
C ASN A 421 -45.12 -104.93 -99.32
N LYS A 422 -46.22 -104.45 -99.93
CA LYS A 422 -47.17 -105.29 -100.68
C LYS A 422 -47.16 -105.06 -102.20
N THR A 423 -46.23 -104.27 -102.73
CA THR A 423 -46.15 -103.95 -104.17
C THR A 423 -44.76 -104.20 -104.73
N SER A 424 -44.29 -105.44 -104.61
CA SER A 424 -43.09 -105.92 -105.31
C SER A 424 -43.26 -107.38 -105.74
N TYR A 425 -44.33 -107.70 -106.47
CA TYR A 425 -44.40 -108.91 -107.29
C TYR A 425 -45.25 -108.65 -108.54
N LEU A 426 -44.65 -108.95 -109.70
CA LEU A 426 -45.26 -109.11 -111.03
C LEU A 426 -45.48 -107.84 -111.88
N GLN A 427 -44.37 -107.31 -112.37
CA GLN A 427 -44.21 -106.97 -113.79
C GLN A 427 -44.24 -108.27 -114.63
N ASN A 428 -45.06 -108.32 -115.68
CA ASN A 428 -44.70 -108.76 -117.05
C ASN A 428 -45.95 -109.03 -117.88
N GLY A 429 -46.01 -108.49 -119.10
CA GLY A 429 -46.81 -109.06 -120.20
C GLY A 429 -47.79 -108.13 -120.92
N ASN A 430 -47.28 -107.49 -121.98
CA ASN A 430 -47.89 -107.23 -123.28
C ASN A 430 -48.97 -106.14 -123.51
N PHE A 431 -48.75 -105.47 -124.64
CA PHE A 431 -49.47 -104.38 -125.29
C PHE A 431 -50.99 -104.58 -125.45
N THR A 432 -51.78 -103.52 -125.26
CA THR A 432 -52.52 -102.80 -126.33
C THR A 432 -53.41 -101.66 -125.78
N LEU A 433 -53.56 -100.59 -126.59
CA LEU A 433 -54.67 -99.61 -126.68
C LEU A 433 -55.25 -98.86 -125.44
N GLU A 434 -54.76 -99.05 -124.22
CA GLU A 434 -55.16 -98.24 -123.03
C GLU A 434 -54.24 -97.03 -122.74
N GLY A 435 -53.25 -96.76 -123.60
CA GLY A 435 -52.22 -95.74 -123.38
C GLY A 435 -52.69 -94.27 -123.41
N LYS A 436 -53.89 -93.96 -123.92
CA LYS A 436 -54.38 -92.56 -124.01
C LYS A 436 -55.06 -92.05 -122.73
N ASN A 437 -55.60 -92.91 -121.88
CA ASN A 437 -56.20 -92.51 -120.59
C ASN A 437 -55.16 -92.35 -119.46
N ILE A 438 -54.03 -93.06 -119.53
CA ILE A 438 -52.94 -92.97 -118.56
C ILE A 438 -52.15 -91.65 -118.71
N LEU A 439 -52.00 -91.15 -119.95
CA LEU A 439 -51.33 -89.88 -120.24
C LEU A 439 -52.13 -88.66 -119.74
N TYR A 440 -53.46 -88.67 -119.87
CA TYR A 440 -54.32 -87.62 -119.31
C TYR A 440 -54.27 -87.60 -117.76
N PHE A 441 -54.21 -88.78 -117.12
CA PHE A 441 -54.06 -88.88 -115.66
C PHE A 441 -52.68 -88.41 -115.18
N LYS A 442 -51.61 -88.71 -115.94
CA LYS A 442 -50.24 -88.23 -115.65
C LYS A 442 -50.08 -86.72 -115.83
N CYS A 443 -50.66 -86.12 -116.87
CA CYS A 443 -50.60 -84.67 -117.06
C CYS A 443 -51.37 -83.91 -115.97
N LYS A 444 -52.54 -84.41 -115.56
CA LYS A 444 -53.31 -83.82 -114.45
C LYS A 444 -52.61 -83.99 -113.10
N SER A 445 -51.91 -85.12 -112.90
CA SER A 445 -51.04 -85.32 -111.74
C SER A 445 -49.84 -84.36 -111.73
N MET A 446 -49.25 -84.05 -112.89
CA MET A 446 -48.08 -83.17 -113.00
C MET A 446 -48.44 -81.70 -112.74
N GLU A 447 -49.59 -81.22 -113.21
CA GLU A 447 -50.12 -79.88 -112.87
C GLU A 447 -50.37 -79.72 -111.36
N LEU A 448 -50.93 -80.75 -110.72
CA LEU A 448 -51.10 -80.80 -109.27
C LEU A 448 -49.77 -80.71 -108.52
N PHE A 449 -48.71 -81.39 -108.99
CA PHE A 449 -47.38 -81.30 -108.38
C PHE A 449 -46.73 -79.93 -108.57
N PHE A 450 -46.91 -79.28 -109.73
CA PHE A 450 -46.36 -77.94 -109.97
C PHE A 450 -47.02 -76.89 -109.07
N GLN A 451 -48.34 -76.95 -108.91
CA GLN A 451 -49.08 -76.10 -107.97
C GLN A 451 -48.64 -76.33 -106.51
N LEU A 452 -48.45 -77.58 -106.09
CA LEU A 452 -47.92 -77.91 -104.76
C LEU A 452 -46.50 -77.37 -104.55
N TYR A 453 -45.63 -77.46 -105.56
CA TYR A 453 -44.27 -76.95 -105.49
C TYR A 453 -44.25 -75.42 -105.37
N ASP A 454 -45.08 -74.70 -106.13
CA ASP A 454 -45.18 -73.24 -106.03
C ASP A 454 -45.72 -72.79 -104.67
N VAL A 455 -46.69 -73.54 -104.10
CA VAL A 455 -47.15 -73.31 -102.72
C VAL A 455 -46.01 -73.53 -101.73
N ILE A 456 -45.27 -74.64 -101.80
CA ILE A 456 -44.14 -74.92 -100.91
C ILE A 456 -43.03 -73.87 -101.05
N LYS A 457 -42.74 -73.42 -102.28
CA LYS A 457 -41.75 -72.36 -102.54
C LYS A 457 -42.21 -71.03 -101.95
N SER A 458 -43.49 -70.70 -102.07
CA SER A 458 -44.07 -69.50 -101.46
C SER A 458 -44.03 -69.55 -99.93
N GLU A 459 -44.32 -70.71 -99.33
CA GLU A 459 -44.23 -70.93 -97.89
C GLU A 459 -42.77 -70.90 -97.39
N ARG A 460 -41.83 -71.50 -98.12
CA ARG A 460 -40.39 -71.38 -97.83
C ARG A 460 -39.95 -69.92 -97.84
N ASN A 461 -40.34 -69.15 -98.85
CA ASN A 461 -39.99 -67.73 -98.94
C ASN A 461 -40.60 -66.92 -97.79
N LYS A 462 -41.84 -67.23 -97.37
CA LYS A 462 -42.44 -66.64 -96.16
C LYS A 462 -41.65 -67.01 -94.90
N CYS A 463 -41.26 -68.27 -94.72
CA CYS A 463 -40.44 -68.70 -93.59
C CYS A 463 -39.08 -68.00 -93.57
N VAL A 464 -38.41 -67.85 -94.71
CA VAL A 464 -37.13 -67.13 -94.81
C VAL A 464 -37.31 -65.65 -94.46
N HIS A 465 -38.37 -64.99 -94.93
CA HIS A 465 -38.67 -63.61 -94.54
C HIS A 465 -38.97 -63.48 -93.05
N LEU A 466 -39.73 -64.40 -92.47
CA LEU A 466 -39.99 -64.41 -91.02
C LEU A 466 -38.71 -64.63 -90.21
N ILE A 467 -37.79 -65.50 -90.68
CA ILE A 467 -36.48 -65.71 -90.04
C ILE A 467 -35.64 -64.44 -90.14
N GLN A 468 -35.58 -63.80 -91.31
CA GLN A 468 -34.84 -62.54 -91.49
C GLN A 468 -35.42 -61.41 -90.63
N PHE A 469 -36.74 -61.29 -90.58
CA PHE A 469 -37.43 -60.30 -89.74
C PHE A 469 -37.18 -60.55 -88.25
N ALA A 470 -37.30 -61.80 -87.79
CA ALA A 470 -37.00 -62.17 -86.40
C ALA A 470 -35.51 -61.92 -86.06
N SER A 471 -34.59 -62.20 -87.00
CA SER A 471 -33.16 -61.94 -86.82
C SER A 471 -32.88 -60.43 -86.71
N LYS A 472 -33.50 -59.62 -87.57
CA LYS A 472 -33.41 -58.16 -87.51
C LYS A 472 -33.96 -57.62 -86.17
N GLN A 473 -35.14 -58.08 -85.76
CA GLN A 473 -35.76 -57.68 -84.49
C GLN A 473 -34.91 -58.10 -83.29
N THR A 474 -34.29 -59.28 -83.34
CA THR A 474 -33.35 -59.74 -82.30
C THR A 474 -32.11 -58.85 -82.23
N ALA A 475 -31.56 -58.43 -83.37
CA ALA A 475 -30.43 -57.51 -83.41
C ALA A 475 -30.78 -56.13 -82.83
N GLU A 476 -31.92 -55.55 -83.23
CA GLU A 476 -32.43 -54.29 -82.67
C GLU A 476 -32.66 -54.40 -81.16
N MET A 477 -33.22 -55.51 -80.67
CA MET A 477 -33.40 -55.74 -79.23
C MET A 477 -32.08 -55.94 -78.46
N MET A 478 -31.07 -56.54 -79.09
CA MET A 478 -29.74 -56.64 -78.49
C MET A 478 -29.05 -55.28 -78.38
N GLU A 479 -29.23 -54.40 -79.38
CA GLU A 479 -28.71 -53.03 -79.32
C GLU A 479 -29.42 -52.21 -78.24
N THR A 480 -30.75 -52.29 -78.13
CA THR A 480 -31.48 -51.60 -77.05
C THR A 480 -31.09 -52.14 -75.67
N PHE A 481 -30.89 -53.45 -75.54
CA PHE A 481 -30.41 -54.05 -74.31
C PHE A 481 -29.02 -53.52 -73.91
N LYS A 482 -28.08 -53.45 -74.86
CA LYS A 482 -26.75 -52.85 -74.61
C LYS A 482 -26.83 -51.38 -74.19
N ILE A 483 -27.73 -50.60 -74.78
CA ILE A 483 -27.94 -49.19 -74.40
C ILE A 483 -28.47 -49.12 -72.96
N LEU A 484 -29.45 -49.95 -72.61
CA LEU A 484 -30.01 -49.99 -71.25
C LEU A 484 -28.98 -50.49 -70.22
N GLU A 485 -28.14 -51.46 -70.57
CA GLU A 485 -27.03 -51.91 -69.71
C GLU A 485 -26.06 -50.76 -69.42
N ASN A 486 -25.66 -50.01 -70.45
CA ASN A 486 -24.82 -48.82 -70.29
C ASN A 486 -25.51 -47.76 -69.43
N GLU A 487 -26.80 -47.53 -69.63
CA GLU A 487 -27.57 -46.56 -68.83
C GLU A 487 -27.64 -46.98 -67.35
N ILE A 488 -27.86 -48.28 -67.07
CA ILE A 488 -27.82 -48.83 -65.71
C ILE A 488 -26.43 -48.63 -65.09
N GLU A 489 -25.36 -48.86 -65.83
CA GLU A 489 -23.99 -48.68 -65.34
C GLU A 489 -23.67 -47.21 -65.04
N ILE A 490 -24.10 -46.28 -65.91
CA ILE A 490 -24.01 -44.84 -65.68
C ILE A 490 -24.81 -44.43 -64.44
N LEU A 491 -26.02 -44.96 -64.24
CA LEU A 491 -26.82 -44.66 -63.06
C LEU A 491 -26.20 -45.23 -61.79
N ARG A 492 -25.62 -46.44 -61.83
CA ARG A 492 -24.89 -47.05 -60.70
C ARG A 492 -23.65 -46.24 -60.32
N THR A 493 -22.83 -45.85 -61.29
CA THR A 493 -21.65 -45.01 -61.04
C THR A 493 -22.03 -43.64 -60.48
N ASN A 494 -23.10 -43.02 -61.00
CA ASN A 494 -23.65 -41.78 -60.46
C ASN A 494 -24.19 -41.94 -59.03
N ALA A 495 -24.92 -43.02 -58.74
CA ALA A 495 -25.42 -43.33 -57.39
C ALA A 495 -24.24 -43.49 -56.40
N MET A 496 -23.23 -44.27 -56.76
CA MET A 496 -22.01 -44.44 -55.96
C MET A 496 -21.27 -43.12 -55.73
N TYR A 497 -21.20 -42.26 -56.75
CA TYR A 497 -20.59 -40.94 -56.61
C TYR A 497 -21.36 -40.04 -55.63
N LYS A 498 -22.70 -40.04 -55.71
CA LYS A 498 -23.56 -39.31 -54.77
C LYS A 498 -23.46 -39.86 -53.34
N ASP A 499 -23.37 -41.17 -53.16
CA ASP A 499 -23.17 -41.81 -51.85
C ASP A 499 -21.82 -41.41 -51.24
N ARG A 500 -20.75 -41.38 -52.03
CA ARG A 500 -19.43 -40.89 -51.58
C ARG A 500 -19.50 -39.42 -51.13
N LEU A 501 -20.21 -38.56 -51.87
CA LEU A 501 -20.40 -37.16 -51.49
C LEU A 501 -21.22 -37.02 -50.20
N LEU A 502 -22.29 -37.81 -50.06
CA LEU A 502 -23.12 -37.85 -48.85
C LEU A 502 -22.30 -38.31 -47.64
N GLN A 503 -21.50 -39.37 -47.78
CA GLN A 503 -20.62 -39.87 -46.71
C GLN A 503 -19.59 -38.81 -46.32
N LYS A 504 -18.96 -38.13 -47.29
CA LYS A 504 -18.05 -37.02 -47.03
C LYS A 504 -18.73 -35.88 -46.26
N SER A 505 -19.97 -35.55 -46.61
CA SER A 505 -20.76 -34.54 -45.89
C SER A 505 -21.09 -34.98 -44.45
N ARG A 506 -21.53 -36.23 -44.26
CA ARG A 506 -21.81 -36.80 -42.93
C ARG A 506 -20.58 -36.75 -42.02
N LEU A 507 -19.40 -37.15 -42.54
CA LEU A 507 -18.16 -37.08 -41.78
C LEU A 507 -17.79 -35.64 -41.39
N LYS A 508 -17.95 -34.66 -42.30
CA LYS A 508 -17.76 -33.24 -41.97
C LYS A 508 -18.71 -32.75 -40.89
N HIS A 509 -19.97 -33.18 -40.92
CA HIS A 509 -20.95 -32.84 -39.89
C HIS A 509 -20.58 -33.43 -38.53
N VAL A 510 -20.24 -34.72 -38.47
CA VAL A 510 -19.80 -35.37 -37.22
C VAL A 510 -18.55 -34.69 -36.66
N HIS A 511 -17.57 -34.39 -37.51
CA HIS A 511 -16.38 -33.65 -37.10
C HIS A 511 -16.70 -32.25 -36.57
N SER A 512 -17.61 -31.52 -37.23
CA SER A 512 -18.06 -30.20 -36.77
C SER A 512 -18.81 -30.26 -35.44
N HIS A 513 -19.58 -31.32 -35.19
CA HIS A 513 -20.24 -31.56 -33.92
C HIS A 513 -19.22 -31.84 -32.81
N ALA A 514 -18.24 -32.71 -33.06
CA ALA A 514 -17.17 -33.00 -32.11
C ALA A 514 -16.38 -31.74 -31.71
N ILE A 515 -16.04 -30.89 -32.69
CA ILE A 515 -15.38 -29.59 -32.42
C ILE A 515 -16.29 -28.70 -31.57
N ARG A 516 -17.57 -28.58 -31.93
CA ARG A 516 -18.52 -27.73 -31.20
C ARG A 516 -18.67 -28.17 -29.74
N ASP A 517 -18.76 -29.46 -29.50
CA ASP A 517 -18.92 -30.00 -28.14
C ASP A 517 -17.61 -29.88 -27.34
N GLY A 518 -16.45 -30.04 -28.00
CA GLY A 518 -15.15 -29.68 -27.43
C GLY A 518 -15.08 -28.23 -26.98
N LEU A 519 -15.45 -27.29 -27.86
CA LEU A 519 -15.48 -25.86 -27.54
C LEU A 519 -16.47 -25.54 -26.42
N LYS A 520 -17.65 -26.18 -26.38
CA LYS A 520 -18.62 -26.00 -25.28
C LYS A 520 -18.05 -26.47 -23.94
N ASN A 521 -17.35 -27.59 -23.93
CA ASN A 521 -16.70 -28.09 -22.72
C ASN A 521 -15.62 -27.13 -22.24
N ASP A 522 -14.81 -26.60 -23.16
CA ASP A 522 -13.75 -25.64 -22.80
C ASP A 522 -14.33 -24.30 -22.33
N ILE A 523 -15.42 -23.82 -22.96
CA ILE A 523 -16.18 -22.66 -22.46
C ILE A 523 -16.68 -22.92 -21.04
N SER A 524 -17.22 -24.10 -20.76
CA SER A 524 -17.76 -24.45 -19.44
C SER A 524 -16.66 -24.52 -18.38
N LYS A 525 -15.50 -25.08 -18.70
CA LYS A 525 -14.30 -25.05 -17.82
C LYS A 525 -13.87 -23.62 -17.54
N MET A 526 -13.79 -22.78 -18.56
CA MET A 526 -13.38 -21.38 -18.42
C MET A 526 -14.37 -20.58 -17.57
N VAL A 527 -15.67 -20.82 -17.72
CA VAL A 527 -16.72 -20.22 -16.89
C VAL A 527 -16.54 -20.61 -15.42
N TRP A 528 -16.21 -21.87 -15.14
CA TRP A 528 -15.97 -22.34 -13.76
C TRP A 528 -14.75 -21.66 -13.13
N VAL A 529 -13.64 -21.59 -13.86
CA VAL A 529 -12.42 -20.88 -13.41
C VAL A 529 -12.71 -19.40 -13.16
N LEU A 530 -13.44 -18.73 -14.06
CA LEU A 530 -13.84 -17.33 -13.86
C LEU A 530 -14.70 -17.14 -12.62
N GLN A 531 -15.58 -18.09 -12.31
CA GLN A 531 -16.42 -18.02 -11.13
C GLN A 531 -15.62 -18.24 -9.83
N GLU A 532 -14.67 -19.16 -9.84
CA GLU A 532 -13.74 -19.35 -8.70
C GLU A 532 -12.90 -18.09 -8.45
N MET A 533 -12.34 -17.50 -9.51
CA MET A 533 -11.57 -16.25 -9.41
C MET A 533 -12.42 -15.07 -8.92
N ARG A 534 -13.71 -15.00 -9.31
CA ARG A 534 -14.65 -14.02 -8.76
C ARG A 534 -14.91 -14.25 -7.28
N SER A 535 -15.06 -15.50 -6.84
CA SER A 535 -15.23 -15.83 -5.42
C SER A 535 -14.01 -15.41 -4.60
N LYS A 536 -12.80 -15.73 -5.07
CA LYS A 536 -11.55 -15.32 -4.42
C LYS A 536 -11.41 -13.80 -4.34
N ARG A 537 -11.77 -13.09 -5.41
CA ARG A 537 -11.78 -11.62 -5.42
C ARG A 537 -12.74 -11.04 -4.37
N GLU A 538 -13.94 -11.62 -4.25
CA GLU A 538 -14.92 -11.14 -3.28
C GLU A 538 -14.47 -11.41 -1.83
N GLU A 539 -13.86 -12.57 -1.58
CA GLU A 539 -13.24 -12.90 -0.29
C GLU A 539 -12.11 -11.91 0.06
N GLN A 540 -11.22 -11.62 -0.90
CA GLN A 540 -10.16 -10.62 -0.73
C GLN A 540 -10.75 -9.23 -0.49
N ARG A 541 -11.82 -8.85 -1.19
CA ARG A 541 -12.52 -7.56 -0.98
C ARG A 541 -13.05 -7.44 0.44
N LEU A 542 -13.64 -8.51 0.99
CA LEU A 542 -14.11 -8.55 2.37
C LEU A 542 -12.95 -8.47 3.36
N ASN A 543 -11.84 -9.16 3.10
CA ASN A 543 -10.65 -9.10 3.96
C ASN A 543 -10.00 -7.71 3.96
N ILE A 544 -9.92 -7.06 2.80
CA ILE A 544 -9.47 -5.66 2.69
C ILE A 544 -10.40 -4.76 3.53
N SER A 545 -11.72 -4.90 3.39
CA SER A 545 -12.67 -4.10 4.17
C SER A 545 -12.50 -4.30 5.69
N LYS A 546 -12.23 -5.53 6.15
CA LYS A 546 -11.96 -5.81 7.57
C LYS A 546 -10.65 -5.18 8.03
N LEU A 547 -9.59 -5.29 7.24
CA LEU A 547 -8.29 -4.68 7.54
C LEU A 547 -8.39 -3.14 7.57
N THR A 548 -9.10 -2.54 6.62
CA THR A 548 -9.37 -1.09 6.61
C THR A 548 -10.13 -0.66 7.87
N HIS A 549 -11.13 -1.43 8.31
CA HIS A 549 -11.84 -1.13 9.55
C HIS A 549 -10.92 -1.22 10.79
N MET A 550 -10.05 -2.23 10.84
CA MET A 550 -9.08 -2.39 11.92
C MET A 550 -8.05 -1.25 11.93
N ILE A 551 -7.56 -0.83 10.76
CA ILE A 551 -6.66 0.33 10.61
C ILE A 551 -7.35 1.58 11.14
N ASN A 552 -8.59 1.86 10.72
CA ASN A 552 -9.33 3.02 11.19
C ASN A 552 -9.54 3.01 12.72
N SER A 553 -9.81 1.85 13.32
CA SER A 553 -9.92 1.71 14.78
C SER A 553 -8.58 2.02 15.47
N GLN A 554 -7.48 1.47 14.94
CA GLN A 554 -6.13 1.72 15.47
C GLN A 554 -5.70 3.19 15.31
N GLU A 555 -6.07 3.83 14.19
CA GLU A 555 -5.84 5.26 13.98
C GLU A 555 -6.61 6.13 14.99
N GLN A 556 -7.85 5.76 15.30
CA GLN A 556 -8.64 6.44 16.34
C GLN A 556 -8.02 6.27 17.73
N GLU A 557 -7.55 5.07 18.07
CA GLU A 557 -6.82 4.80 19.32
C GLU A 557 -5.53 5.62 19.40
N LEU A 558 -4.75 5.67 18.32
CA LEU A 558 -3.53 6.49 18.23
C LEU A 558 -3.82 7.98 18.40
N LEU A 559 -4.90 8.49 17.79
CA LEU A 559 -5.33 9.88 17.96
C LEU A 559 -5.75 10.16 19.41
N HIS A 560 -6.48 9.24 20.04
CA HIS A 560 -6.84 9.35 21.45
C HIS A 560 -5.58 9.39 22.35
N MET A 561 -4.63 8.49 22.12
CA MET A 561 -3.36 8.45 22.85
C MET A 561 -2.54 9.72 22.67
N ARG A 562 -2.49 10.27 21.44
CA ARG A 562 -1.82 11.57 21.17
C ARG A 562 -2.47 12.71 21.93
N LYS A 563 -3.80 12.82 21.92
CA LYS A 563 -4.53 13.85 22.67
C LYS A 563 -4.30 13.75 24.18
N SER A 564 -4.33 12.53 24.72
CA SER A 564 -4.04 12.29 26.15
C SER A 564 -2.60 12.66 26.52
N HIS A 565 -1.63 12.33 25.67
CA HIS A 565 -0.24 12.72 25.86
C HIS A 565 -0.07 14.24 25.79
N GLU A 566 -0.68 14.90 24.81
CA GLU A 566 -0.64 16.37 24.67
C GLU A 566 -1.25 17.06 25.90
N ALA A 567 -2.39 16.57 26.40
CA ALA A 567 -3.00 17.07 27.64
C ALA A 567 -2.08 16.89 28.86
N SER A 568 -1.40 15.74 28.97
CA SER A 568 -0.43 15.48 30.04
C SER A 568 0.80 16.40 29.95
N VAL A 569 1.27 16.69 28.74
CA VAL A 569 2.38 17.63 28.50
C VAL A 569 1.95 19.06 28.84
N LYS A 570 0.74 19.49 28.46
CA LYS A 570 0.17 20.80 28.84
C LYS A 570 0.09 20.94 30.35
N SER A 571 -0.51 19.97 31.04
CA SER A 571 -0.60 19.96 32.51
C SER A 571 0.78 20.00 33.18
N ARG A 572 1.75 19.24 32.67
CA ARG A 572 3.14 19.29 33.15
C ARG A 572 3.76 20.67 32.95
N ASN A 573 3.57 21.28 31.79
CA ASN A 573 4.14 22.60 31.48
C ASN A 573 3.51 23.69 32.35
N GLU A 574 2.18 23.69 32.50
CA GLU A 574 1.47 24.59 33.43
C GLU A 574 1.98 24.44 34.86
N ARG A 575 2.18 23.20 35.31
CA ARG A 575 2.76 22.95 36.63
C ARG A 575 4.21 23.42 36.74
N GLY A 576 4.98 23.32 35.67
CA GLY A 576 6.34 23.85 35.57
C GLY A 576 6.37 25.36 35.70
N VAL A 577 5.46 26.07 35.02
CA VAL A 577 5.31 27.53 35.12
C VAL A 577 4.95 27.94 36.55
N GLN A 578 3.95 27.31 37.16
CA GLN A 578 3.57 27.60 38.56
C GLN A 578 4.73 27.37 39.56
N LEU A 579 5.60 26.41 39.27
CA LEU A 579 6.75 26.12 40.13
C LEU A 579 7.82 27.20 39.98
N LEU A 580 8.08 27.67 38.77
CA LEU A 580 8.96 28.81 38.51
C LEU A 580 8.44 30.10 39.16
N GLU A 581 7.15 30.40 39.02
CA GLU A 581 6.51 31.55 39.68
C GLU A 581 6.70 31.48 41.21
N ARG A 582 6.54 30.30 41.81
CA ARG A 582 6.79 30.11 43.25
C ARG A 582 8.26 30.21 43.65
N GLU A 583 9.18 29.77 42.80
CA GLU A 583 10.62 29.94 43.02
C GLU A 583 11.01 31.42 42.95
N GLU A 584 10.43 32.19 42.03
CA GLU A 584 10.58 33.64 41.94
C GLU A 584 10.02 34.34 43.18
N GLU A 585 8.81 33.98 43.64
CA GLU A 585 8.25 34.48 44.90
C GLU A 585 9.17 34.21 46.09
N MET A 586 9.73 33.00 46.19
CA MET A 586 10.70 32.63 47.23
C MET A 586 11.95 33.49 47.16
N CYS A 587 12.50 33.76 45.97
CA CYS A 587 13.66 34.63 45.80
C CYS A 587 13.36 36.05 46.28
N ILE A 588 12.19 36.60 45.91
CA ILE A 588 11.73 37.91 46.37
C ILE A 588 11.60 37.93 47.91
N PHE A 589 11.10 36.86 48.52
CA PHE A 589 11.02 36.76 49.98
C PHE A 589 12.40 36.71 50.64
N TYR A 590 13.36 35.98 50.08
CA TYR A 590 14.73 35.97 50.60
C TYR A 590 15.38 37.35 50.53
N GLU A 591 15.21 38.08 49.42
CA GLU A 591 15.69 39.46 49.31
C GLU A 591 15.03 40.37 50.35
N LYS A 592 13.71 40.28 50.53
CA LYS A 592 13.00 41.05 51.56
C LYS A 592 13.50 40.74 52.97
N VAL A 593 13.72 39.46 53.31
CA VAL A 593 14.26 39.05 54.61
C VAL A 593 15.67 39.59 54.80
N ASN A 594 16.53 39.53 53.78
CA ASN A 594 17.89 40.06 53.85
C ASN A 594 17.92 41.57 54.06
N VAL A 595 17.04 42.31 53.37
CA VAL A 595 16.88 43.77 53.55
C VAL A 595 16.39 44.07 54.97
N GLN A 596 15.40 43.34 55.46
CA GLN A 596 14.89 43.51 56.84
C GLN A 596 15.95 43.17 57.90
N GLU A 597 16.72 42.10 57.72
CA GLU A 597 17.83 41.78 58.63
C GLU A 597 18.88 42.89 58.64
N SER A 598 19.21 43.47 57.48
CA SER A 598 20.16 44.57 57.38
C SER A 598 19.65 45.81 58.11
N LEU A 599 18.37 46.16 57.92
CA LEU A 599 17.70 47.25 58.65
C LEU A 599 17.64 47.01 60.16
N ILE A 600 17.38 45.76 60.60
CA ILE A 600 17.40 45.42 62.02
C ILE A 600 18.81 45.58 62.58
N ARG A 601 19.85 45.14 61.86
CA ARG A 601 21.24 45.31 62.30
C ARG A 601 21.61 46.79 62.42
N GLU A 602 21.27 47.60 61.43
CA GLU A 602 21.45 49.06 61.47
C GLU A 602 20.72 49.68 62.67
N GLY A 603 19.43 49.35 62.85
CA GLY A 603 18.65 49.81 64.00
C GLY A 603 19.21 49.35 65.35
N THR A 604 19.75 48.12 65.47
CA THR A 604 20.40 47.66 66.70
C THR A 604 21.69 48.42 67.00
N LEU A 605 22.46 48.81 65.98
CA LEU A 605 23.66 49.63 66.15
C LEU A 605 23.29 51.04 66.61
N GLU A 606 22.24 51.64 66.03
CA GLU A 606 21.73 52.94 66.47
C GLU A 606 21.22 52.90 67.91
N ILE A 607 20.48 51.86 68.30
CA ILE A 607 20.02 51.68 69.68
C ILE A 607 21.22 51.54 70.63
N GLN A 608 22.23 50.75 70.26
CA GLN A 608 23.45 50.61 71.06
C GLN A 608 24.18 51.94 71.24
N ALA A 609 24.29 52.75 70.18
CA ALA A 609 24.88 54.08 70.26
C ALA A 609 24.09 55.00 71.22
N LEU A 610 22.76 55.00 71.13
CA LEU A 610 21.91 55.76 72.04
C LEU A 610 21.99 55.26 73.49
N GLU A 611 22.10 53.95 73.72
CA GLU A 611 22.31 53.37 75.05
C GLU A 611 23.68 53.74 75.65
N GLU A 612 24.70 53.89 74.82
CA GLU A 612 26.03 54.40 75.21
C GLU A 612 25.96 55.89 75.57
N GLU A 613 25.26 56.71 74.78
CA GLU A 613 25.00 58.12 75.10
C GLU A 613 24.21 58.28 76.40
N ILE A 614 23.17 57.48 76.62
CA ILE A 614 22.43 57.46 77.89
C ILE A 614 23.35 57.08 79.04
N ARG A 615 24.23 56.09 78.87
CA ARG A 615 25.22 55.71 79.88
C ARG A 615 26.20 56.85 80.16
N SER A 616 26.72 57.54 79.16
CA SER A 616 27.62 58.68 79.35
C SER A 616 26.92 59.84 80.07
N LEU A 617 25.67 60.14 79.69
CA LEU A 617 24.87 61.17 80.35
C LEU A 617 24.56 60.80 81.80
N ARG A 618 24.25 59.53 82.09
CA ARG A 618 24.07 59.06 83.47
C ARG A 618 25.35 59.22 84.30
N MET A 619 26.51 58.90 83.73
CA MET A 619 27.81 59.11 84.39
C MET A 619 28.05 60.60 84.69
N LEU A 620 27.76 61.48 83.74
CA LEU A 620 27.84 62.93 83.95
C LEU A 620 26.90 63.39 85.06
N ILE A 621 25.64 62.93 85.07
CA ILE A 621 24.70 63.24 86.16
C ILE A 621 25.25 62.77 87.50
N THR A 622 25.79 61.55 87.60
CA THR A 622 26.36 61.05 88.85
C THR A 622 27.54 61.88 89.33
N GLU A 623 28.41 62.33 88.44
CA GLU A 623 29.54 63.18 88.78
C GLU A 623 29.09 64.57 89.22
N GLU A 624 28.13 65.18 88.53
CA GLU A 624 27.53 66.46 88.95
C GLU A 624 26.84 66.33 90.31
N THR A 625 26.10 65.24 90.57
CA THR A 625 25.53 65.01 91.90
C THR A 625 26.59 64.86 92.99
N ARG A 626 27.71 64.19 92.69
CA ARG A 626 28.85 64.08 93.61
C ARG A 626 29.47 65.45 93.89
N GLN A 627 29.65 66.28 92.87
CA GLN A 627 30.16 67.64 93.02
C GLN A 627 29.23 68.50 93.87
N ILE A 628 27.92 68.42 93.64
CA ILE A 628 26.90 69.08 94.46
C ILE A 628 26.99 68.62 95.92
N ASP A 629 27.12 67.32 96.18
CA ASP A 629 27.20 66.78 97.54
C ASP A 629 28.49 67.19 98.26
N VAL A 630 29.62 67.25 97.54
CA VAL A 630 30.87 67.82 98.06
C VAL A 630 30.68 69.29 98.41
N CYS A 631 30.08 70.09 97.53
CA CYS A 631 29.78 71.50 97.78
C CYS A 631 28.88 71.65 99.01
N LYS A 632 27.80 70.86 99.11
CA LYS A 632 26.89 70.85 100.27
C LYS A 632 27.61 70.53 101.58
N LYS A 633 28.59 69.60 101.57
CA LYS A 633 29.42 69.29 102.75
C LYS A 633 30.40 70.41 103.11
N GLN A 634 30.86 71.20 102.13
CA GLN A 634 31.74 72.35 102.36
C GLN A 634 30.99 73.59 102.87
N VAL A 635 29.68 73.71 102.62
CA VAL A 635 28.86 74.86 103.07
C VAL A 635 28.91 75.08 104.60
N PRO A 636 28.74 74.06 105.47
CA PRO A 636 28.88 74.23 106.92
C PRO A 636 30.27 74.71 107.34
N CYS A 637 31.34 74.19 106.70
CA CYS A 637 32.70 74.63 106.99
C CYS A 637 32.89 76.11 106.62
N LYS A 638 32.35 76.54 105.47
CA LYS A 638 32.36 77.94 105.06
C LYS A 638 31.56 78.81 106.05
N ARG A 639 30.38 78.36 106.49
CA ARG A 639 29.57 79.07 107.48
C ARG A 639 30.29 79.18 108.83
N ALA A 640 30.92 78.11 109.30
CA ALA A 640 31.73 78.12 110.52
C ALA A 640 32.92 79.08 110.41
N LEU A 641 33.61 79.11 109.27
CA LEU A 641 34.68 80.08 109.01
C LEU A 641 34.16 81.53 108.90
N GLU A 642 32.98 81.75 108.32
CA GLU A 642 32.32 83.06 108.30
C GLU A 642 31.94 83.49 109.72
N GLU A 643 31.38 82.59 110.53
CA GLU A 643 31.09 82.81 111.95
C GLU A 643 32.36 83.10 112.76
N GLU A 644 33.41 82.30 112.61
CA GLU A 644 34.72 82.55 113.23
C GLU A 644 35.34 83.87 112.76
N SER A 645 35.22 84.22 111.48
CA SER A 645 35.67 85.51 110.96
C SER A 645 34.90 86.65 111.61
N THR A 646 33.57 86.54 111.74
CA THR A 646 32.78 87.57 112.45
C THR A 646 33.12 87.63 113.93
N LEU A 647 33.36 86.48 114.58
CA LEU A 647 33.76 86.40 115.98
C LEU A 647 35.15 87.01 116.20
N LEU A 648 36.12 86.70 115.33
CA LEU A 648 37.44 87.32 115.32
C LEU A 648 37.37 88.81 115.02
N GLN A 649 36.42 89.26 114.19
CA GLN A 649 36.21 90.68 113.89
C GLN A 649 35.60 91.41 115.10
N ILE A 650 34.70 90.76 115.84
CA ILE A 650 34.18 91.23 117.15
C ILE A 650 35.31 91.24 118.18
N GLN A 651 36.07 90.16 118.35
CA GLN A 651 37.22 90.08 119.25
C GLN A 651 38.30 91.09 118.88
N LEU A 652 38.51 91.40 117.61
CA LEU A 652 39.42 92.44 117.16
C LEU A 652 38.88 93.83 117.54
N SER A 653 37.57 94.07 117.45
CA SER A 653 36.96 95.31 117.95
C SER A 653 37.08 95.44 119.47
N GLU A 654 36.78 94.39 120.22
CA GLU A 654 36.96 94.34 121.67
C GLU A 654 38.44 94.49 122.06
N CYS A 655 39.35 93.86 121.32
CA CYS A 655 40.79 94.01 121.52
C CYS A 655 41.24 95.43 121.19
N LYS A 656 40.71 96.09 120.15
CA LYS A 656 40.98 97.50 119.86
C LYS A 656 40.45 98.41 120.96
N ASP A 657 39.29 98.13 121.53
CA ASP A 657 38.75 98.85 122.69
C ASP A 657 39.60 98.62 123.95
N ARG A 658 40.11 97.39 124.12
CA ARG A 658 41.06 97.02 125.17
C ARG A 658 42.44 97.62 124.93
N LEU A 659 42.86 97.79 123.68
CA LEU A 659 44.11 98.45 123.28
C LEU A 659 43.99 99.95 123.51
N LEU A 660 42.83 100.57 123.25
CA LEU A 660 42.53 101.95 123.63
C LEU A 660 42.48 102.13 125.16
N PHE A 661 41.95 101.16 125.91
CA PHE A 661 42.00 101.14 127.38
C PHE A 661 43.43 100.95 127.89
N LEU A 662 44.20 100.05 127.28
CA LEU A 662 45.60 99.78 127.62
C LEU A 662 46.52 100.91 127.16
N GLU A 663 46.26 101.60 126.06
CA GLU A 663 46.95 102.83 125.63
C GLU A 663 46.74 103.94 126.66
N LYS A 664 45.51 104.10 127.17
CA LYS A 664 45.22 104.95 128.33
C LYS A 664 45.88 104.47 129.63
N SER A 665 46.21 103.18 129.74
CA SER A 665 46.89 102.58 130.90
C SER A 665 48.42 102.44 130.72
N LEU A 666 48.95 102.72 129.52
CA LEU A 666 50.35 102.65 129.11
C LEU A 666 51.02 104.03 129.09
N GLU A 667 50.25 105.11 129.33
CA GLU A 667 50.78 106.44 129.66
C GLU A 667 51.34 106.52 131.10
N ASP A 668 51.13 105.49 131.93
CA ASP A 668 51.79 105.33 133.24
C ASP A 668 53.00 104.37 133.15
N GLN A 669 54.20 104.96 133.30
CA GLN A 669 55.49 104.27 133.26
C GLN A 669 55.84 103.59 134.59
N ALA A 670 55.77 102.25 134.65
CA ALA A 670 56.57 101.48 135.61
C ALA A 670 56.83 100.02 135.17
N THR A 671 58.10 99.79 134.83
CA THR A 671 58.88 98.53 134.98
C THR A 671 58.89 97.43 133.92
N GLU A 672 60.12 96.98 133.72
CA GLU A 672 60.68 96.06 132.75
C GLU A 672 60.55 94.59 133.17
N LYS A 673 60.23 93.72 132.19
CA LYS A 673 60.85 92.40 131.91
C LYS A 673 59.98 91.61 130.92
N ARG A 674 60.16 91.89 129.62
CA ARG A 674 59.54 91.13 128.53
C ARG A 674 60.58 90.21 127.89
N SER A 675 60.66 88.96 128.35
CA SER A 675 61.16 87.84 127.53
C SER A 675 60.71 86.48 128.07
N ARG A 676 60.20 85.59 127.18
CA ARG A 676 60.22 84.13 127.36
C ARG A 676 60.26 83.41 125.99
N LYS A 677 60.98 82.27 125.98
CA LYS A 677 61.45 81.43 124.87
C LYS A 677 60.36 80.54 124.22
N LEU A 678 60.59 80.13 122.96
CA LEU A 678 59.82 79.20 122.10
C LEU A 678 59.73 77.75 122.67
N SER A 679 58.63 77.03 122.38
CA SER A 679 58.51 75.55 122.50
C SER A 679 57.87 74.91 121.27
N GLY A 680 58.26 73.66 120.98
CA GLY A 680 57.59 72.69 120.11
C GLY A 680 57.69 71.30 120.76
N GLU A 681 56.72 70.42 120.53
CA GLU A 681 56.65 69.06 121.09
C GLU A 681 56.59 68.00 119.98
N ASP A 682 57.22 66.83 120.22
CA ASP A 682 57.13 65.62 119.39
C ASP A 682 55.90 64.77 119.77
N PRO A 683 55.23 64.12 118.81
CA PRO A 683 53.96 63.42 119.03
C PRO A 683 54.10 62.14 119.87
N SER A 684 53.04 61.87 120.64
CA SER A 684 52.95 60.80 121.64
C SER A 684 52.65 59.43 121.01
N PRO A 685 53.13 58.32 121.60
CA PRO A 685 52.90 56.95 121.11
C PRO A 685 51.42 56.57 120.90
N VAL A 686 50.49 57.26 121.56
CA VAL A 686 49.04 57.04 121.40
C VAL A 686 48.54 57.53 120.03
N GLU A 687 49.14 58.58 119.47
CA GLU A 687 48.77 59.12 118.15
C GLU A 687 49.30 58.24 117.01
N LEU A 688 50.46 57.61 117.22
CA LEU A 688 51.03 56.61 116.31
C LEU A 688 50.19 55.32 116.27
N ILE A 689 49.72 54.83 117.42
CA ILE A 689 48.87 53.63 117.49
C ILE A 689 47.54 53.86 116.77
N LYS A 690 46.89 55.01 116.98
CA LYS A 690 45.67 55.37 116.23
C LYS A 690 45.91 55.44 114.71
N LYS A 691 47.12 55.82 114.29
CA LYS A 691 47.47 55.86 112.87
C LYS A 691 47.70 54.47 112.29
N ILE A 692 48.24 53.55 113.07
CA ILE A 692 48.44 52.14 112.70
C ILE A 692 47.09 51.44 112.56
N GLU A 693 46.17 51.60 113.51
CA GLU A 693 44.82 51.02 113.46
C GLU A 693 44.04 51.49 112.20
N GLN A 694 44.15 52.79 111.85
CA GLN A 694 43.57 53.33 110.61
C GLN A 694 44.16 52.74 109.32
N LEU A 695 45.42 52.34 109.35
CA LEU A 695 46.08 51.73 108.20
C LEU A 695 45.74 50.24 108.08
N GLU A 696 45.58 49.53 109.20
CA GLU A 696 45.12 48.14 109.23
C GLU A 696 43.68 48.01 108.73
N GLU A 697 42.79 48.92 109.10
CA GLU A 697 41.40 48.94 108.60
C GLU A 697 41.33 49.17 107.08
N ARG A 698 42.17 50.08 106.56
CA ARG A 698 42.29 50.31 105.11
C ARG A 698 42.90 49.12 104.37
N LEU A 699 43.79 48.37 105.02
CA LEU A 699 44.39 47.17 104.43
C LEU A 699 43.34 46.06 104.31
N ALA A 700 42.54 45.86 105.35
CA ALA A 700 41.44 44.89 105.35
C ALA A 700 40.38 45.19 104.27
N GLU A 701 40.01 46.47 104.06
CA GLU A 701 39.12 46.87 102.96
C GLU A 701 39.69 46.53 101.58
N ARG A 702 41.01 46.65 101.40
CA ARG A 702 41.68 46.36 100.12
C ARG A 702 41.80 44.86 99.85
N GLU A 703 42.03 44.07 100.89
CA GLU A 703 42.04 42.60 100.79
C GLU A 703 40.65 42.06 100.42
N ALA A 704 39.58 42.60 101.02
CA ALA A 704 38.20 42.24 100.66
C ALA A 704 37.86 42.56 99.18
N GLN A 705 38.27 43.73 98.69
CA GLN A 705 38.09 44.10 97.28
C GLN A 705 38.88 43.20 96.31
N LEU A 706 40.03 42.68 96.73
CA LEU A 706 40.84 41.79 95.91
C LEU A 706 40.18 40.41 95.77
N LEU A 707 39.64 39.87 96.86
CA LEU A 707 38.84 38.63 96.88
C LEU A 707 37.61 38.71 95.98
N GLU A 708 36.88 39.83 95.98
CA GLU A 708 35.74 40.03 95.06
C GLU A 708 36.18 40.00 93.59
N LYS A 709 37.34 40.60 93.27
CA LYS A 709 37.87 40.60 91.90
C LYS A 709 38.35 39.21 91.45
N GLU A 710 38.92 38.41 92.36
CA GLU A 710 39.31 37.03 92.07
C GLU A 710 38.10 36.14 91.76
N LEU A 711 37.01 36.29 92.52
CA LEU A 711 35.73 35.61 92.26
C LEU A 711 35.15 35.96 90.88
N VAL A 712 35.17 37.25 90.51
CA VAL A 712 34.73 37.69 89.17
C VAL A 712 35.64 37.10 88.08
N TYR A 713 36.95 37.09 88.29
CA TYR A 713 37.91 36.52 87.34
C TYR A 713 37.67 35.03 87.11
N GLU A 714 37.43 34.23 88.16
CA GLU A 714 37.08 32.81 88.05
C GLU A 714 35.77 32.58 87.27
N GLN A 715 34.76 33.42 87.50
CA GLN A 715 33.48 33.31 86.80
C GLN A 715 33.63 33.63 85.30
N VAL A 716 34.39 34.67 84.97
CA VAL A 716 34.69 35.06 83.58
C VAL A 716 35.52 33.98 82.86
N THR A 717 36.51 33.40 83.53
CA THR A 717 37.32 32.32 82.94
C THR A 717 36.49 31.05 82.69
N ARG A 718 35.60 30.66 83.61
CA ARG A 718 34.66 29.54 83.37
C ARG A 718 33.73 29.79 82.19
N LEU A 719 33.16 31.00 82.07
CA LEU A 719 32.30 31.35 80.95
C LEU A 719 33.06 31.35 79.61
N SER A 720 34.28 31.88 79.59
CA SER A 720 35.14 31.88 78.40
C SER A 720 35.50 30.45 77.96
N GLN A 721 35.83 29.56 78.89
CA GLN A 721 36.13 28.16 78.60
C GLN A 721 34.89 27.42 78.05
N ASN A 722 33.71 27.67 78.61
CA ASN A 722 32.46 27.07 78.11
C ASN A 722 32.11 27.52 76.69
N ILE A 723 32.30 28.81 76.36
CA ILE A 723 32.09 29.32 75.00
C ILE A 723 33.10 28.70 74.04
N ARG A 724 34.36 28.57 74.46
CA ARG A 724 35.43 27.95 73.65
C ARG A 724 35.14 26.49 73.35
N ALA A 725 34.70 25.72 74.35
CA ALA A 725 34.29 24.32 74.17
C ALA A 725 33.07 24.17 73.25
N LYS A 726 32.08 25.07 73.34
CA LYS A 726 30.95 25.09 72.40
C LYS A 726 31.38 25.42 70.97
N ALA A 727 32.31 26.36 70.79
CA ALA A 727 32.86 26.70 69.48
C ALA A 727 33.68 25.55 68.88
N GLU A 728 34.47 24.85 69.69
CA GLU A 728 35.22 23.64 69.29
C GLU A 728 34.28 22.53 68.79
N ASN A 729 33.22 22.24 69.56
CA ASN A 729 32.24 21.20 69.19
C ASN A 729 31.48 21.56 67.90
N GLY A 730 31.19 22.85 67.67
CA GLY A 730 30.55 23.32 66.43
C GLY A 730 31.41 23.11 65.18
N LYS A 731 32.76 23.11 65.29
CA LYS A 731 33.65 22.91 64.14
C LYS A 731 33.47 21.54 63.49
N GLU A 732 33.20 20.51 64.27
CA GLU A 732 33.04 19.14 63.75
C GLU A 732 31.76 18.98 62.94
N ASP A 733 30.66 19.57 63.39
CA ASP A 733 29.38 19.58 62.67
C ASP A 733 29.46 20.44 61.41
N THR A 734 30.15 21.57 61.48
CA THR A 734 30.40 22.44 60.31
C THR A 734 31.26 21.71 59.26
N LEU A 735 32.26 20.93 59.69
CA LEU A 735 33.09 20.11 58.80
C LEU A 735 32.28 18.96 58.16
N LYS A 736 31.42 18.29 58.92
CA LYS A 736 30.52 17.24 58.40
C LYS A 736 29.54 17.81 57.37
N LEU A 737 29.01 19.01 57.62
CA LEU A 737 28.16 19.73 56.68
C LEU A 737 28.92 20.09 55.40
N ALA A 738 30.11 20.66 55.51
CA ALA A 738 30.95 21.00 54.35
C ALA A 738 31.29 19.78 53.48
N LYS A 739 31.59 18.62 54.09
CA LYS A 739 31.81 17.35 53.37
C LYS A 739 30.56 16.90 52.61
N ARG A 740 29.38 16.95 53.25
CA ARG A 740 28.10 16.62 52.59
C ARG A 740 27.78 17.57 51.43
N VAL A 741 28.01 18.86 51.60
CA VAL A 741 27.82 19.86 50.53
C VAL A 741 28.74 19.56 49.35
N ASN A 742 30.01 19.24 49.59
CA ASN A 742 30.95 18.86 48.53
C ASN A 742 30.56 17.55 47.82
N GLU A 743 30.07 16.55 48.55
CA GLU A 743 29.52 15.32 47.96
C GLU A 743 28.31 15.61 47.07
N PHE A 744 27.39 16.46 47.52
CA PHE A 744 26.24 16.87 46.70
C PHE A 744 26.67 17.65 45.46
N GLN A 745 27.63 18.57 45.57
CA GLN A 745 28.18 19.27 44.41
C GLN A 745 28.84 18.31 43.41
N SER A 746 29.56 17.29 43.87
CA SER A 746 30.13 16.27 42.99
C SER A 746 29.04 15.48 42.27
N ARG A 747 28.00 15.03 42.99
CA ARG A 747 26.86 14.31 42.40
C ARG A 747 26.13 15.17 41.37
N ILE A 748 25.90 16.45 41.68
CA ILE A 748 25.28 17.40 40.75
C ILE A 748 26.11 17.49 39.47
N LYS A 749 27.44 17.69 39.58
CA LYS A 749 28.34 17.73 38.40
C LYS A 749 28.27 16.45 37.56
N ASP A 750 28.21 15.28 38.20
CA ASP A 750 28.09 13.99 37.50
C ASP A 750 26.74 13.84 36.79
N TYR A 751 25.64 14.27 37.42
CA TYR A 751 24.33 14.30 36.80
C TYR A 751 24.25 15.31 35.65
N THR A 752 24.85 16.50 35.78
CA THR A 752 24.93 17.49 34.70
C THR A 752 25.70 16.93 33.50
N LYS A 753 26.81 16.21 33.72
CA LYS A 753 27.53 15.53 32.63
C LYS A 753 26.68 14.47 31.92
N LYS A 754 25.96 13.63 32.69
CA LYS A 754 25.03 12.63 32.14
C LYS A 754 23.90 13.29 31.36
N LEU A 755 23.34 14.40 31.88
CA LEU A 755 22.31 15.16 31.19
C LEU A 755 22.84 15.76 29.89
N MET A 756 24.04 16.35 29.89
CA MET A 756 24.67 16.85 28.66
C MET A 756 24.89 15.75 27.63
N ALA A 757 25.29 14.54 28.05
CA ALA A 757 25.40 13.39 27.15
C ALA A 757 24.05 13.02 26.52
N VAL A 758 22.98 12.93 27.32
CA VAL A 758 21.62 12.62 26.83
C VAL A 758 21.09 13.73 25.92
N VAL A 759 21.32 15.00 26.26
CA VAL A 759 20.95 16.15 25.42
C VAL A 759 21.71 16.11 24.09
N SER A 760 23.00 15.76 24.11
CA SER A 760 23.79 15.60 22.89
C SER A 760 23.33 14.42 22.03
N GLU A 761 22.96 13.29 22.65
CA GLU A 761 22.37 12.15 21.94
C GLU A 761 21.03 12.54 21.30
N LEU A 762 20.15 13.21 22.05
CA LEU A 762 18.88 13.69 21.56
C LEU A 762 19.05 14.67 20.39
N ALA A 763 19.99 15.62 20.50
CA ALA A 763 20.31 16.55 19.42
C ALA A 763 20.81 15.80 18.17
N MET A 764 21.63 14.76 18.34
CA MET A 764 22.09 13.93 17.23
C MET A 764 20.93 13.17 16.57
N ARG A 765 20.01 12.60 17.35
CA ARG A 765 18.81 11.93 16.82
C ARG A 765 17.87 12.91 16.12
N GLN A 766 17.70 14.11 16.67
CA GLN A 766 16.91 15.17 16.04
C GLN A 766 17.53 15.61 14.71
N ALA A 767 18.85 15.79 14.66
CA ALA A 767 19.56 16.09 13.42
C ALA A 767 19.40 14.96 12.38
N GLN A 768 19.53 13.69 12.78
CA GLN A 768 19.30 12.55 11.90
C GLN A 768 17.86 12.51 11.37
N ALA A 769 16.86 12.77 12.22
CA ALA A 769 15.47 12.83 11.80
C ALA A 769 15.21 13.96 10.79
N LEU A 770 15.83 15.13 10.99
CA LEU A 770 15.75 16.25 10.05
C LEU A 770 16.42 15.92 8.71
N CYS A 771 17.60 15.30 8.70
CA CYS A 771 18.26 14.84 7.48
C CYS A 771 17.39 13.83 6.72
N LEU A 772 16.82 12.84 7.41
CA LEU A 772 15.92 11.86 6.79
C LEU A 772 14.63 12.48 6.25
N GLN A 773 14.10 13.51 6.93
CA GLN A 773 12.96 14.29 6.41
C GLN A 773 13.33 15.11 5.17
N GLN A 774 14.53 15.69 5.13
CA GLN A 774 15.02 16.37 3.93
C GLN A 774 15.20 15.39 2.78
N GLU A 775 15.82 14.23 3.01
CA GLU A 775 15.95 13.18 2.00
C GLU A 775 14.59 12.71 1.49
N LEU A 776 13.61 12.47 2.36
CA LEU A 776 12.24 12.14 1.95
C LEU A 776 11.65 13.21 1.04
N ARG A 777 11.73 14.49 1.42
CA ARG A 777 11.24 15.60 0.60
C ARG A 777 11.97 15.70 -0.73
N GLU A 778 13.29 15.53 -0.75
CA GLU A 778 14.07 15.50 -1.99
C GLU A 778 13.65 14.35 -2.89
N ARG A 779 13.37 13.16 -2.33
CA ARG A 779 12.88 12.00 -3.09
C ARG A 779 11.45 12.20 -3.59
N GLU A 780 10.56 12.77 -2.79
CA GLU A 780 9.20 13.14 -3.19
C GLU A 780 9.25 14.16 -4.34
N LEU A 781 10.09 15.19 -4.23
CA LEU A 781 10.24 16.22 -5.26
C LEU A 781 10.88 15.67 -6.54
N GLN A 782 11.81 14.72 -6.42
CA GLN A 782 12.32 13.92 -7.53
C GLN A 782 11.20 13.09 -8.18
N LEU A 783 10.36 12.44 -7.37
CA LEU A 783 9.26 11.59 -7.83
C LEU A 783 8.19 12.41 -8.55
N ASP A 784 7.84 13.58 -8.03
CA ASP A 784 6.94 14.56 -8.69
C ASP A 784 7.54 15.10 -9.99
N SER A 785 8.85 15.36 -10.02
CA SER A 785 9.54 15.78 -11.25
C SER A 785 9.57 14.65 -12.29
N CYS A 786 9.76 13.41 -11.84
CA CYS A 786 9.70 12.22 -12.68
C CYS A 786 8.28 11.99 -13.21
N GLN A 787 7.25 12.15 -12.37
CA GLN A 787 5.84 12.07 -12.76
C GLN A 787 5.47 13.15 -13.78
N ARG A 788 5.86 14.41 -13.56
CA ARG A 788 5.62 15.50 -14.53
C ARG A 788 6.33 15.26 -15.87
N ARG A 789 7.55 14.71 -15.86
CA ARG A 789 8.25 14.32 -17.09
C ARG A 789 7.56 13.14 -17.79
N LEU A 790 7.09 12.15 -17.02
CA LEU A 790 6.33 11.01 -17.52
C LEU A 790 5.00 11.46 -18.14
N GLU A 791 4.30 12.41 -17.52
CA GLU A 791 3.07 13.04 -18.04
C GLU A 791 3.32 13.82 -19.34
N GLN A 792 4.51 14.40 -19.50
CA GLN A 792 4.94 15.08 -20.73
C GLN A 792 5.53 14.12 -21.79
N GLY A 793 5.59 12.81 -21.51
CA GLY A 793 6.12 11.81 -22.44
C GLY A 793 7.65 11.80 -22.56
N LEU A 794 8.36 12.44 -21.63
CA LEU A 794 9.82 12.39 -21.53
C LEU A 794 10.25 11.28 -20.56
N PRO A 795 11.47 10.71 -20.71
CA PRO A 795 12.01 9.73 -19.77
C PRO A 795 11.94 10.26 -18.32
N PRO A 796 11.77 9.44 -17.28
CA PRO A 796 11.59 9.92 -15.90
C PRO A 796 12.83 10.58 -15.30
N SER A 797 14.03 10.08 -15.63
CA SER A 797 15.31 10.65 -15.21
C SER A 797 16.36 10.56 -16.32
N ASP A 798 17.38 11.41 -16.25
CA ASP A 798 18.45 11.47 -17.25
C ASP A 798 19.31 10.20 -17.25
N SER A 799 19.41 9.51 -16.11
CA SER A 799 20.10 8.21 -16.02
C SER A 799 19.37 7.12 -16.80
N ILE A 800 18.03 7.08 -16.69
CA ILE A 800 17.18 6.13 -17.42
C ILE A 800 17.20 6.43 -18.92
N GLU A 801 17.29 7.71 -19.30
CA GLU A 801 17.47 8.10 -20.70
C GLU A 801 18.82 7.61 -21.26
N GLN A 802 19.91 7.75 -20.51
CA GLN A 802 21.23 7.27 -20.91
C GLN A 802 21.30 5.74 -21.00
N GLU A 803 20.66 5.02 -20.09
CA GLU A 803 20.55 3.55 -20.13
C GLU A 803 19.71 3.07 -21.31
N TRP A 804 18.58 3.73 -21.58
CA TRP A 804 17.75 3.45 -22.76
C TRP A 804 18.53 3.64 -24.07
N GLN A 805 19.27 4.74 -24.19
CA GLN A 805 20.17 4.98 -25.33
C GLN A 805 21.29 3.93 -25.42
N ARG A 806 21.72 3.35 -24.29
CA ARG A 806 22.70 2.26 -24.29
C ARG A 806 22.10 0.94 -24.77
N CYS A 807 20.92 0.58 -24.29
CA CYS A 807 20.19 -0.62 -24.72
C CYS A 807 19.85 -0.58 -26.21
N LEU A 808 19.42 0.56 -26.74
CA LEU A 808 19.20 0.73 -28.18
C LEU A 808 20.47 0.48 -28.99
N ARG A 809 21.61 1.03 -28.54
CA ARG A 809 22.91 0.78 -29.17
C ARG A 809 23.37 -0.68 -29.08
N GLU A 810 22.97 -1.41 -28.04
CA GLU A 810 23.27 -2.84 -27.89
C GLU A 810 22.35 -3.71 -28.77
N GLN A 811 21.07 -3.39 -28.85
CA GLN A 811 20.13 -4.07 -29.74
C GLN A 811 20.52 -3.90 -31.21
N HIS A 812 20.88 -2.69 -31.63
CA HIS A 812 21.38 -2.46 -32.99
C HIS A 812 22.65 -3.26 -33.28
N ARG A 813 23.56 -3.39 -32.31
CA ARG A 813 24.77 -4.23 -32.45
C ARG A 813 24.41 -5.71 -32.56
N HIS A 814 23.54 -6.22 -31.69
CA HIS A 814 23.13 -7.63 -31.75
C HIS A 814 22.36 -8.00 -33.02
N GLN A 815 21.55 -7.07 -33.55
CA GLN A 815 20.88 -7.26 -34.84
C GLN A 815 21.90 -7.33 -35.98
N ALA A 816 22.89 -6.42 -36.01
CA ALA A 816 23.96 -6.47 -36.99
C ALA A 816 24.78 -7.77 -36.91
N ASP A 817 25.15 -8.20 -35.69
CA ASP A 817 25.90 -9.45 -35.48
C ASP A 817 25.07 -10.70 -35.88
N ALA A 818 23.76 -10.69 -35.64
CA ALA A 818 22.88 -11.79 -36.02
C ALA A 818 22.65 -11.86 -37.54
N GLU A 819 22.52 -10.71 -38.21
CA GLU A 819 22.46 -10.63 -39.68
C GLU A 819 23.78 -11.11 -40.31
N GLU A 820 24.92 -10.79 -39.71
CA GLU A 820 26.23 -11.27 -40.17
C GLU A 820 26.35 -12.80 -40.02
N LYS A 821 25.95 -13.35 -38.86
CA LYS A 821 25.91 -14.81 -38.64
C LYS A 821 24.98 -15.53 -39.60
N ALA A 822 23.78 -15.00 -39.86
CA ALA A 822 22.85 -15.59 -40.82
C ALA A 822 23.44 -15.64 -42.24
N ARG A 823 24.20 -14.61 -42.64
CA ARG A 823 24.92 -14.60 -43.93
C ARG A 823 26.08 -15.60 -43.95
N GLU A 824 26.80 -15.78 -42.85
CA GLU A 824 27.85 -16.82 -42.73
C GLU A 824 27.25 -18.23 -42.78
N GLU A 825 26.10 -18.43 -42.15
CA GLU A 825 25.35 -19.69 -42.15
C GLU A 825 24.89 -20.10 -43.55
N GLU A 826 24.37 -19.16 -44.35
CA GLU A 826 24.05 -19.39 -45.77
C GLU A 826 25.30 -19.73 -46.60
N ARG A 827 26.46 -19.15 -46.26
CA ARG A 827 27.73 -19.37 -46.98
C ARG A 827 28.35 -20.75 -46.69
N ASN A 828 28.03 -21.35 -45.53
CA ASN A 828 28.57 -22.63 -45.04
C ASN A 828 27.74 -23.87 -45.44
N LEU A 829 26.62 -23.65 -46.16
CA LEU A 829 25.77 -24.69 -46.73
C LEU A 829 26.31 -25.16 -48.09
N LEU A 830 26.81 -26.40 -48.16
CA LEU A 830 27.22 -27.01 -49.42
C LEU A 830 25.99 -27.44 -50.26
N PRO A 831 26.10 -27.54 -51.60
CA PRO A 831 25.00 -27.95 -52.50
C PRO A 831 24.39 -29.34 -52.20
N ASN A 832 25.08 -30.20 -51.43
CA ASN A 832 24.58 -31.50 -50.99
C ASN A 832 23.86 -31.45 -49.61
N GLY A 833 23.63 -30.26 -49.04
CA GLY A 833 22.89 -30.09 -47.79
C GLY A 833 23.68 -30.39 -46.51
N VAL A 834 25.00 -30.59 -46.60
CA VAL A 834 25.87 -30.83 -45.43
C VAL A 834 26.55 -29.53 -45.02
N TYR A 835 26.44 -29.20 -43.73
CA TYR A 835 27.03 -28.02 -43.11
C TYR A 835 28.53 -28.23 -42.89
N THR A 836 29.37 -27.30 -43.34
CA THR A 836 30.82 -27.35 -43.12
C THR A 836 31.30 -26.05 -42.50
N THR A 837 32.09 -26.16 -41.42
CA THR A 837 32.79 -25.04 -40.80
C THR A 837 34.22 -24.88 -41.33
N ALA A 838 34.64 -25.73 -42.27
CA ALA A 838 35.94 -25.62 -42.92
C ALA A 838 35.85 -24.59 -44.06
N GLU A 839 36.67 -23.54 -43.97
CA GLU A 839 36.86 -22.58 -45.07
C GLU A 839 37.23 -23.33 -46.36
N THR A 840 36.53 -23.05 -47.46
CA THR A 840 36.83 -23.64 -48.76
C THR A 840 38.23 -23.22 -49.20
N ARG A 841 39.17 -24.17 -49.22
CA ARG A 841 40.52 -23.91 -49.74
C ARG A 841 40.38 -23.54 -51.22
N PRO A 842 40.94 -22.41 -51.68
CA PRO A 842 41.00 -22.09 -53.10
C PRO A 842 41.89 -23.16 -53.77
N ASN A 843 41.30 -24.15 -54.43
CA ASN A 843 42.05 -25.23 -55.06
C ASN A 843 42.51 -24.90 -56.50
N ALA A 844 42.13 -23.72 -57.03
CA ALA A 844 42.66 -23.20 -58.28
C ALA A 844 42.50 -21.67 -58.34
N TYR A 845 43.47 -20.98 -58.94
CA TYR A 845 43.36 -19.58 -59.34
C TYR A 845 42.79 -19.54 -60.77
N ILE A 846 41.73 -18.77 -61.00
CA ILE A 846 41.18 -18.50 -62.33
C ILE A 846 41.56 -17.05 -62.68
N PRO A 847 42.57 -16.83 -63.55
CA PRO A 847 42.90 -15.49 -64.03
C PRO A 847 41.75 -14.94 -64.88
N GLY A 848 41.35 -13.68 -64.66
CA GLY A 848 40.17 -13.08 -65.28
C GLY A 848 40.29 -12.68 -66.76
N GLU A 849 41.42 -12.97 -67.42
CA GLU A 849 41.72 -12.44 -68.77
C GLU A 849 41.78 -13.46 -69.92
N ASP A 850 41.40 -14.73 -69.72
CA ASP A 850 41.33 -15.72 -70.81
C ASP A 850 39.87 -16.14 -71.14
N PRO A 851 39.51 -16.28 -72.44
CA PRO A 851 38.12 -16.49 -72.87
C PRO A 851 37.55 -17.91 -72.59
N LEU A 852 38.30 -18.81 -71.97
CA LEU A 852 37.79 -20.07 -71.40
C LEU A 852 38.46 -20.39 -70.05
N PRO A 853 37.71 -20.61 -68.95
CA PRO A 853 38.28 -20.76 -67.61
C PRO A 853 38.68 -22.22 -67.35
N LEU A 854 39.95 -22.57 -67.57
CA LEU A 854 40.51 -23.84 -67.10
C LEU A 854 41.32 -23.64 -65.82
N PRO A 855 41.00 -24.35 -64.72
CA PRO A 855 41.67 -24.20 -63.43
C PRO A 855 43.13 -24.70 -63.48
N LYS A 856 44.09 -23.87 -63.05
CA LYS A 856 45.52 -24.24 -62.90
C LYS A 856 45.88 -24.45 -61.41
N PRO A 857 46.65 -25.50 -61.06
CA PRO A 857 47.12 -25.70 -59.69
C PRO A 857 48.19 -24.66 -59.30
N TYR A 858 48.20 -24.25 -58.03
CA TYR A 858 49.24 -23.36 -57.50
C TYR A 858 50.61 -24.06 -57.59
N GLY A 859 51.62 -23.38 -58.15
CA GLY A 859 52.99 -23.88 -58.20
C GLY A 859 53.66 -23.97 -56.82
N ALA A 860 54.96 -24.26 -56.76
CA ALA A 860 55.71 -24.51 -55.51
C ALA A 860 55.70 -23.37 -54.46
N LEU A 861 55.14 -22.19 -54.79
CA LEU A 861 54.95 -21.06 -53.90
C LEU A 861 53.45 -20.78 -53.72
N ALA A 862 52.74 -21.67 -53.03
CA ALA A 862 51.33 -21.47 -52.71
C ALA A 862 51.17 -20.32 -51.68
N PRO A 863 50.18 -19.42 -51.83
CA PRO A 863 49.91 -18.38 -50.84
C PRO A 863 49.52 -19.00 -49.49
N PHE A 864 50.33 -18.76 -48.46
CA PHE A 864 50.03 -19.20 -47.09
C PHE A 864 49.16 -18.13 -46.40
N LYS A 865 47.99 -18.53 -45.88
CA LYS A 865 47.13 -17.65 -45.06
C LYS A 865 47.78 -17.50 -43.67
N PRO A 866 48.17 -16.29 -43.23
CA PRO A 866 48.72 -16.08 -41.89
C PRO A 866 47.72 -16.53 -40.83
N SER A 867 48.18 -17.23 -39.80
CA SER A 867 47.36 -17.63 -38.66
C SER A 867 46.85 -16.40 -37.89
N GLU A 868 45.58 -16.41 -37.51
CA GLU A 868 44.98 -15.32 -36.74
C GLU A 868 45.71 -15.14 -35.39
N PRO A 869 46.02 -13.90 -34.98
CA PRO A 869 46.68 -13.64 -33.71
C PRO A 869 45.78 -14.08 -32.55
N GLY A 870 46.29 -14.98 -31.71
CA GLY A 870 45.54 -15.57 -30.61
C GLY A 870 45.02 -14.55 -29.60
N THR A 871 43.96 -14.93 -28.88
CA THR A 871 43.14 -14.13 -27.95
C THR A 871 43.93 -13.37 -26.86
N ASN A 872 45.20 -13.74 -26.63
CA ASN A 872 46.11 -13.08 -25.68
C ASN A 872 46.68 -11.73 -26.18
N MET A 873 46.47 -11.33 -27.43
CA MET A 873 46.93 -10.02 -27.95
C MET A 873 46.01 -8.83 -27.62
N ARG A 874 45.00 -8.99 -26.75
CA ARG A 874 44.08 -7.90 -26.34
C ARG A 874 44.72 -6.79 -25.49
N HIS A 875 45.97 -6.94 -25.06
CA HIS A 875 46.65 -6.00 -24.16
C HIS A 875 47.80 -5.19 -24.78
N ILE A 876 47.95 -5.16 -26.11
CA ILE A 876 48.90 -4.23 -26.75
C ILE A 876 48.19 -2.92 -27.08
N ARG A 877 48.46 -1.87 -26.29
CA ARG A 877 48.07 -0.50 -26.62
C ARG A 877 48.76 -0.09 -27.93
N LYS A 878 47.97 0.23 -28.96
CA LYS A 878 48.51 0.82 -30.18
C LYS A 878 49.14 2.19 -29.86
N PRO A 879 50.34 2.50 -30.36
CA PRO A 879 50.94 3.81 -30.15
C PRO A 879 50.05 4.88 -30.80
N GLN A 880 49.75 5.94 -30.04
CA GLN A 880 49.00 7.08 -30.58
C GLN A 880 49.85 7.79 -31.63
N PRO A 881 49.37 7.95 -32.87
CA PRO A 881 50.06 8.76 -33.86
C PRO A 881 50.07 10.22 -33.39
N LYS A 882 51.26 10.82 -33.31
CA LYS A 882 51.39 12.26 -33.05
C LYS A 882 50.67 13.02 -34.17
N PRO A 883 49.90 14.07 -33.84
CA PRO A 883 49.24 14.88 -34.85
C PRO A 883 50.31 15.51 -35.74
N ILE A 884 50.13 15.34 -37.06
CA ILE A 884 50.91 16.03 -38.08
C ILE A 884 50.40 17.45 -38.07
N GLU A 885 51.25 18.39 -37.65
CA GLU A 885 51.03 19.82 -37.85
C GLU A 885 51.07 20.09 -39.36
N ILE A 886 49.96 20.62 -39.89
CA ILE A 886 49.92 21.39 -41.13
C ILE A 886 49.30 22.73 -40.80
#